data_AF-A0A927M008-F1
#
_entry.id   AF-A0A927M008-F1
#
_cell.length_a   1.000
_cell.length_b   1.000
_cell.length_c   1.000
_cell.angle_alpha   90.00
_cell.angle_beta   90.00
_cell.angle_gamma   90.00
#
_symmetry.space_group_name_H-M   'P 1'
#
loop_
_entity.id
_entity.type
_entity.pdbx_description
1 polymer ?
#
loop_
_entity_poly.entity_id
_entity_poly.type
_entity_poly.pdbx_seq_one_letter_code
_entity_poly.pdbx_strand_id
1 'polypeptide(L)'
;MQRKLVTRQLVHWIMGIVMLLVCAGQAFGKEPLVTIAALANDPLTEKQSYLQQIHINEAWDSAKGNPNLTIAIVDTGVDLNHPDLKKNLVPGVNLMNPKLPPQDDNGHGTNVAGIVAATTNNDKGVSGILWDAKVMPIKALESDGSGGEAKLGEGIRYAVDHGAKIVVLSLGLNKYSTYLSDIVRYAEEKDVLLVAATGNEGNRVKYPAAYPTVLAVGGVTADGAAHELSNTGPEIDLVAPWDVFTTALGGSYEYKDGTSMAAPQVAAVAALVWSKYPNMKPYEIRQLLRQTADDSMSPGWDQQTGYGLLRADRALTEMPLLDIYEPNNRKDQAKALSISKMISASFTGGSDQDWFYLDAPYDGTVNLTFDLQEGQSVAVQHTDAKGTFTSVTAAPGQPVALNVSKGRSYLQFRLADRNQKAEIPYKLTTSFDIYRDVFEDNDRQYKAYVLPSRSQTIKGTFHQMNDQDWFEFPVEQSGMLTFHLSTDTARIDPVLFVQKQGEKGTTVDEGGDGVTEVLVVPEVFPGKYYIRVSNVKEYAFPVTGEYTLQIEYDAKQIDPNEPNNRSYQATTISLDTEYTGLIDKVDDIDWFQFQLNEESYVHLSLTGIPRSVNMYAFLYDRSMKPMASTNSSREIEMKERLPAGTYYLKLTASAPFDRDVYQLMVRAKPLIGGYADIQGHWAMDSILEMGSKQIVNGYDDYTFRPDSPITRAEATTIISRAFKLSKQKSISYTDVSMNHWAYADIAKAAQSGIIDGYPDNSFAPDQPVSRMEMTAMIARSMNISGKKRGAVPFTDVDDDYWGVGILKQMKAEGWINGYEDGSYKPDQQASRAEFVTMLAKIMP
;
A
#
# COMPACT_ATOMS: atom_id res chain seq x y z
N MET A 1 -50.32 -68.71 -62.61
CA MET A 1 -51.43 -67.76 -62.34
C MET A 1 -50.96 -66.81 -61.25
N GLN A 2 -50.97 -65.48 -61.49
CA GLN A 2 -50.93 -64.35 -60.52
C GLN A 2 -49.77 -64.34 -59.48
N ARG A 3 -48.77 -63.45 -59.45
CA ARG A 3 -48.69 -61.97 -59.51
C ARG A 3 -49.75 -61.19 -58.70
N LYS A 4 -49.22 -60.52 -57.65
CA LYS A 4 -49.70 -59.34 -56.91
C LYS A 4 -50.68 -59.60 -55.76
N LEU A 5 -50.22 -59.44 -54.53
CA LEU A 5 -50.27 -58.23 -53.70
C LEU A 5 -49.44 -58.56 -52.45
N VAL A 6 -48.45 -57.76 -52.05
CA VAL A 6 -48.48 -56.91 -50.86
C VAL A 6 -47.00 -56.55 -50.63
N THR A 7 -46.51 -55.39 -50.23
CA THR A 7 -47.03 -54.02 -50.11
C THR A 7 -45.76 -53.21 -49.85
N ARG A 8 -45.67 -52.01 -50.44
CA ARG A 8 -44.69 -50.98 -50.08
C ARG A 8 -44.86 -50.65 -48.60
N GLN A 9 -43.88 -50.96 -47.77
CA GLN A 9 -43.48 -50.11 -46.64
C GLN A 9 -42.17 -50.66 -46.06
N LEU A 10 -41.32 -49.73 -45.62
CA LEU A 10 -40.06 -49.95 -44.89
C LEU A 10 -38.82 -50.28 -45.73
N VAL A 11 -38.60 -49.44 -46.73
CA VAL A 11 -37.29 -49.06 -47.29
C VAL A 11 -36.49 -48.25 -46.25
N HIS A 12 -36.35 -48.74 -45.00
CA HIS A 12 -35.61 -48.05 -43.93
C HIS A 12 -34.69 -48.96 -43.11
N TRP A 13 -34.44 -50.20 -43.56
CA TRP A 13 -33.60 -51.16 -42.82
C TRP A 13 -32.63 -51.99 -43.68
N ILE A 14 -32.37 -51.61 -44.95
CA ILE A 14 -31.52 -52.42 -45.87
C ILE A 14 -30.30 -51.66 -46.42
N MET A 15 -30.02 -50.43 -45.97
CA MET A 15 -28.71 -49.78 -46.22
C MET A 15 -27.70 -49.93 -45.06
N GLY A 16 -28.12 -50.52 -43.93
CA GLY A 16 -27.25 -50.72 -42.75
C GLY A 16 -26.50 -52.06 -42.68
N ILE A 17 -26.75 -53.01 -43.60
CA ILE A 17 -26.24 -54.39 -43.46
C ILE A 17 -25.33 -54.83 -44.63
N VAL A 18 -25.04 -53.94 -45.59
CA VAL A 18 -24.03 -54.19 -46.65
C VAL A 18 -22.66 -53.58 -46.32
N MET A 19 -22.55 -52.76 -45.27
CA MET A 19 -21.29 -52.12 -44.86
C MET A 19 -20.60 -52.77 -43.65
N LEU A 20 -21.08 -53.93 -43.20
CA LEU A 20 -20.59 -54.62 -41.99
C LEU A 20 -19.98 -56.01 -42.27
N LEU A 21 -19.81 -56.40 -43.53
CA LEU A 21 -19.30 -57.72 -43.92
C LEU A 21 -18.14 -57.71 -44.94
N VAL A 22 -17.49 -56.55 -45.16
CA VAL A 22 -16.31 -56.43 -46.05
C VAL A 22 -15.02 -56.01 -45.32
N CYS A 23 -15.03 -55.75 -44.01
CA CYS A 23 -13.80 -55.43 -43.26
C CYS A 23 -13.35 -56.52 -42.27
N ALA A 24 -13.86 -57.75 -42.38
CA ALA A 24 -13.39 -58.91 -41.61
C ALA A 24 -12.47 -59.78 -42.49
N GLY A 25 -11.33 -59.22 -42.91
CA GLY A 25 -10.44 -59.91 -43.83
C GLY A 25 -9.14 -59.19 -44.13
N GLN A 26 -8.43 -58.72 -43.09
CA GLN A 26 -6.97 -58.52 -43.08
C GLN A 26 -6.51 -58.12 -41.66
N ALA A 27 -6.68 -59.06 -40.72
CA ALA A 27 -5.99 -59.04 -39.44
C ALA A 27 -4.97 -60.18 -39.46
N PHE A 28 -3.87 -59.99 -40.19
CA PHE A 28 -2.63 -60.73 -39.99
C PHE A 28 -1.67 -59.76 -39.30
N GLY A 29 -1.20 -60.16 -38.13
CA GLY A 29 -0.47 -59.31 -37.19
C GLY A 29 0.74 -58.63 -37.79
N LYS A 30 0.79 -57.31 -37.61
CA LYS A 30 2.00 -56.70 -37.08
C LYS A 30 1.71 -56.47 -35.61
N GLU A 31 2.46 -57.15 -34.74
CA GLU A 31 2.60 -56.66 -33.36
C GLU A 31 2.93 -55.16 -33.44
N PRO A 32 2.37 -54.30 -32.57
CA PRO A 32 2.90 -52.96 -32.45
C PRO A 32 4.38 -53.15 -32.10
N LEU A 33 5.27 -52.77 -33.01
CA LEU A 33 6.66 -52.54 -32.66
C LEU A 33 6.60 -51.53 -31.52
N VAL A 34 6.85 -52.01 -30.30
CA VAL A 34 7.21 -51.14 -29.19
C VAL A 34 8.55 -50.55 -29.61
N THR A 35 8.51 -49.43 -30.32
CA THR A 35 9.67 -48.57 -30.49
C THR A 35 10.01 -48.07 -29.10
N ILE A 36 11.03 -48.66 -28.51
CA ILE A 36 11.71 -48.09 -27.35
C ILE A 36 12.24 -46.75 -27.82
N ALA A 37 11.77 -45.65 -27.23
CA ALA A 37 12.21 -44.29 -27.57
C ALA A 37 13.75 -44.24 -27.59
N ALA A 38 14.32 -43.47 -28.52
CA ALA A 38 15.76 -43.27 -28.57
C ALA A 38 16.27 -42.74 -27.23
N LEU A 39 17.04 -43.55 -26.50
CA LEU A 39 17.68 -43.14 -25.25
C LEU A 39 19.16 -42.84 -25.51
N ALA A 40 19.65 -41.75 -24.93
CA ALA A 40 21.08 -41.50 -24.79
C ALA A 40 21.70 -42.53 -23.84
N ASN A 41 22.87 -43.05 -24.17
CA ASN A 41 23.58 -44.06 -23.38
C ASN A 41 24.59 -43.45 -22.38
N ASP A 42 24.66 -42.12 -22.33
CA ASP A 42 25.65 -41.38 -21.55
C ASP A 42 25.38 -41.54 -20.03
N PRO A 43 26.42 -41.82 -19.22
CA PRO A 43 26.28 -42.31 -17.85
C PRO A 43 25.66 -41.33 -16.84
N LEU A 44 25.64 -40.03 -17.12
CA LEU A 44 25.07 -39.01 -16.23
C LEU A 44 23.68 -38.51 -16.68
N THR A 45 23.09 -39.10 -17.71
CA THR A 45 21.74 -38.74 -18.21
C THR A 45 20.66 -38.94 -17.16
N GLU A 46 20.83 -39.88 -16.22
CA GLU A 46 19.92 -40.09 -15.08
C GLU A 46 19.80 -38.87 -14.16
N LYS A 47 20.78 -37.96 -14.18
CA LYS A 47 20.76 -36.70 -13.42
C LYS A 47 20.08 -35.55 -14.17
N GLN A 48 19.80 -35.73 -15.46
CA GLN A 48 19.22 -34.73 -16.35
C GLN A 48 17.69 -34.83 -16.40
N SER A 49 17.03 -34.66 -15.26
CA SER A 49 15.56 -34.77 -15.14
C SER A 49 14.81 -33.80 -16.07
N TYR A 50 15.40 -32.66 -16.41
CA TYR A 50 14.83 -31.69 -17.35
C TYR A 50 14.55 -32.29 -18.74
N LEU A 51 15.35 -33.27 -19.20
CA LEU A 51 15.15 -33.95 -20.48
C LEU A 51 13.80 -34.71 -20.50
N GLN A 52 13.41 -35.28 -19.36
CA GLN A 52 12.12 -35.97 -19.21
C GLN A 52 10.96 -34.97 -19.15
N GLN A 53 11.13 -33.85 -18.45
CA GLN A 53 10.09 -32.82 -18.33
C GLN A 53 9.67 -32.23 -19.68
N ILE A 54 10.62 -32.08 -20.62
CA ILE A 54 10.34 -31.56 -21.97
C ILE A 54 10.04 -32.66 -22.99
N HIS A 55 9.96 -33.94 -22.57
CA HIS A 55 9.73 -35.11 -23.41
C HIS A 55 10.72 -35.22 -24.60
N ILE A 56 12.02 -35.05 -24.33
CA ILE A 56 13.02 -35.05 -25.40
C ILE A 56 13.29 -36.44 -26.00
N ASN A 57 13.12 -37.50 -25.22
CA ASN A 57 13.43 -38.86 -25.66
C ASN A 57 12.51 -39.26 -26.82
N GLU A 58 11.23 -38.91 -26.72
CA GLU A 58 10.22 -39.10 -27.77
C GLU A 58 10.50 -38.21 -28.99
N ALA A 59 11.03 -37.01 -28.76
CA ALA A 59 11.43 -36.09 -29.83
C ALA A 59 12.59 -36.65 -30.67
N TRP A 60 13.54 -37.35 -30.04
CA TRP A 60 14.71 -37.95 -30.71
C TRP A 60 14.37 -39.08 -31.68
N ASP A 61 13.18 -39.66 -31.61
CA ASP A 61 12.70 -40.60 -32.65
C ASP A 61 12.43 -39.88 -33.99
N SER A 62 12.13 -38.57 -33.94
CA SER A 62 11.85 -37.75 -35.12
C SER A 62 13.08 -37.00 -35.64
N ALA A 63 13.82 -36.34 -34.75
CA ALA A 63 15.04 -35.61 -35.10
C ALA A 63 16.02 -35.59 -33.92
N LYS A 64 17.31 -35.78 -34.20
CA LYS A 64 18.37 -35.84 -33.17
C LYS A 64 19.33 -34.65 -33.19
N GLY A 65 19.31 -33.86 -34.25
CA GLY A 65 20.22 -32.74 -34.43
C GLY A 65 20.20 -32.22 -35.85
N ASN A 66 20.90 -31.11 -36.10
CA ASN A 66 21.09 -30.56 -37.43
C ASN A 66 22.55 -30.12 -37.59
N PRO A 67 23.43 -30.96 -38.18
CA PRO A 67 24.85 -30.64 -38.32
C PRO A 67 25.12 -29.49 -39.30
N ASN A 68 24.11 -29.01 -40.03
CA ASN A 68 24.22 -27.87 -40.95
C ASN A 68 23.87 -26.54 -40.27
N LEU A 69 23.25 -26.57 -39.09
CA LEU A 69 22.83 -25.39 -38.35
C LEU A 69 23.88 -25.01 -37.31
N THR A 70 24.26 -23.73 -37.26
CA THR A 70 25.16 -23.19 -36.22
C THR A 70 24.35 -22.44 -35.18
N ILE A 71 24.58 -22.76 -33.90
CA ILE A 71 24.00 -22.09 -32.74
C ILE A 71 25.12 -21.31 -32.06
N ALA A 72 24.95 -19.99 -31.93
CA ALA A 72 25.90 -19.17 -31.20
C ALA A 72 25.50 -19.05 -29.73
N ILE A 73 26.50 -19.11 -28.85
CA ILE A 73 26.35 -18.87 -27.41
C ILE A 73 27.11 -17.58 -27.11
N VAL A 74 26.36 -16.49 -26.89
CA VAL A 74 26.92 -15.19 -26.50
C VAL A 74 26.90 -15.12 -24.98
N ASP A 75 28.04 -15.38 -24.36
CA ASP A 75 28.15 -15.61 -22.91
C ASP A 75 29.58 -15.31 -22.42
N THR A 76 30.03 -15.98 -21.37
CA THR A 76 31.36 -15.92 -20.74
C THR A 76 32.44 -16.70 -21.49
N GLY A 77 32.09 -17.39 -22.57
CA GLY A 77 32.96 -18.29 -23.35
C GLY A 77 32.48 -19.74 -23.28
N VAL A 78 33.25 -20.67 -23.84
CA VAL A 78 33.02 -22.11 -23.64
C VAL A 78 34.35 -22.81 -23.35
N ASP A 79 34.36 -23.83 -22.50
CA ASP A 79 35.54 -24.68 -22.31
C ASP A 79 35.84 -25.46 -23.59
N LEU A 80 36.81 -24.93 -24.36
CA LEU A 80 37.17 -25.43 -25.68
C LEU A 80 37.82 -26.82 -25.66
N ASN A 81 38.20 -27.30 -24.48
CA ASN A 81 38.80 -28.60 -24.29
C ASN A 81 37.92 -29.58 -23.51
N HIS A 82 36.70 -29.19 -23.16
CA HIS A 82 35.77 -30.09 -22.49
C HIS A 82 35.55 -31.35 -23.35
N PRO A 83 35.77 -32.56 -22.81
CA PRO A 83 35.72 -33.81 -23.58
C PRO A 83 34.35 -34.06 -24.20
N ASP A 84 33.30 -33.52 -23.58
CA ASP A 84 31.92 -33.64 -24.03
C ASP A 84 31.45 -32.52 -24.97
N LEU A 85 32.22 -31.46 -25.17
CA LEU A 85 31.82 -30.34 -26.04
C LEU A 85 32.70 -30.19 -27.26
N LYS A 86 34.00 -30.44 -27.13
CA LYS A 86 35.03 -30.11 -28.12
C LYS A 86 34.71 -30.56 -29.55
N LYS A 87 34.01 -31.69 -29.72
CA LYS A 87 33.62 -32.22 -31.04
C LYS A 87 32.59 -31.34 -31.74
N ASN A 88 31.71 -30.68 -30.98
CA ASN A 88 30.58 -29.90 -31.47
C ASN A 88 30.90 -28.41 -31.59
N LEU A 89 32.08 -27.96 -31.14
CA LEU A 89 32.49 -26.56 -31.21
C LEU A 89 33.02 -26.20 -32.60
N VAL A 90 32.57 -25.06 -33.11
CA VAL A 90 33.12 -24.40 -34.30
C VAL A 90 33.91 -23.14 -33.91
N PRO A 91 34.71 -22.53 -34.80
CA PRO A 91 35.41 -21.29 -34.49
C PRO A 91 34.46 -20.20 -34.00
N GLY A 92 34.88 -19.48 -32.96
CA GLY A 92 34.15 -18.38 -32.35
C GLY A 92 35.07 -17.21 -32.02
N VAL A 93 34.63 -16.25 -31.20
CA VAL A 93 35.37 -15.01 -30.93
C VAL A 93 35.35 -14.59 -29.46
N ASN A 94 36.45 -14.04 -28.98
CA ASN A 94 36.55 -13.40 -27.69
C ASN A 94 36.47 -11.87 -27.86
N LEU A 95 35.33 -11.27 -27.53
CA LEU A 95 35.12 -9.83 -27.67
C LEU A 95 35.76 -9.02 -26.53
N MET A 96 36.10 -9.68 -25.42
CA MET A 96 36.80 -9.07 -24.29
C MET A 96 38.29 -8.91 -24.60
N ASN A 97 38.87 -9.93 -25.25
CA ASN A 97 40.22 -9.88 -25.78
C ASN A 97 40.31 -10.61 -27.13
N PRO A 98 40.20 -9.88 -28.26
CA PRO A 98 40.20 -10.47 -29.61
C PRO A 98 41.47 -11.25 -30.00
N LYS A 99 42.56 -11.16 -29.22
CA LYS A 99 43.79 -11.93 -29.45
C LYS A 99 43.78 -13.30 -28.80
N LEU A 100 42.79 -13.60 -27.95
CA LEU A 100 42.67 -14.85 -27.22
C LEU A 100 41.49 -15.66 -27.76
N PRO A 101 41.49 -17.00 -27.61
CA PRO A 101 40.33 -17.81 -27.91
C PRO A 101 39.15 -17.46 -26.98
N PRO A 102 37.90 -17.79 -27.36
CA PRO A 102 36.70 -17.62 -26.51
C PRO A 102 36.63 -18.70 -25.41
N GLN A 103 37.75 -18.92 -24.73
CA GLN A 103 37.83 -19.84 -23.60
C GLN A 103 37.03 -19.29 -22.43
N ASP A 104 36.24 -20.15 -21.82
CA ASP A 104 35.50 -19.84 -20.60
C ASP A 104 36.43 -19.78 -19.38
N ASP A 105 36.28 -18.73 -18.60
CA ASP A 105 36.97 -18.44 -17.34
C ASP A 105 35.99 -18.16 -16.18
N ASN A 106 34.69 -18.33 -16.42
CA ASN A 106 33.61 -18.19 -15.44
C ASN A 106 32.91 -19.54 -15.17
N GLY A 107 32.56 -20.25 -16.25
CA GLY A 107 31.89 -21.55 -16.24
C GLY A 107 30.46 -21.53 -16.79
N HIS A 108 29.78 -20.39 -16.72
CA HIS A 108 28.38 -20.28 -17.12
C HIS A 108 28.14 -20.65 -18.60
N GLY A 109 28.96 -20.13 -19.51
CA GLY A 109 28.82 -20.41 -20.94
C GLY A 109 29.11 -21.88 -21.28
N THR A 110 30.00 -22.54 -20.53
CA THR A 110 30.21 -23.99 -20.58
C THR A 110 28.97 -24.75 -20.13
N ASN A 111 28.28 -24.32 -19.08
CA ASN A 111 27.03 -24.94 -18.63
C ASN A 111 25.95 -24.83 -19.72
N VAL A 112 25.77 -23.64 -20.31
CA VAL A 112 24.82 -23.37 -21.39
C VAL A 112 25.12 -24.23 -22.62
N ALA A 113 26.40 -24.37 -23.00
CA ALA A 113 26.81 -25.19 -24.14
C ALA A 113 26.50 -26.69 -23.98
N GLY A 114 26.63 -27.23 -22.76
CA GLY A 114 26.30 -28.63 -22.47
C GLY A 114 24.84 -28.96 -22.69
N ILE A 115 23.94 -28.06 -22.30
CA ILE A 115 22.49 -28.23 -22.47
C ILE A 115 22.14 -28.36 -23.95
N VAL A 116 22.75 -27.52 -24.78
CA VAL A 116 22.52 -27.51 -26.22
C VAL A 116 23.15 -28.73 -26.90
N ALA A 117 24.44 -28.99 -26.62
CA ALA A 117 25.28 -29.82 -27.49
C ALA A 117 26.40 -30.57 -26.76
N ALA A 118 26.21 -31.02 -25.51
CA ALA A 118 27.05 -32.10 -25.00
C ALA A 118 26.96 -33.32 -25.94
N THR A 119 28.09 -33.99 -26.13
CA THR A 119 28.27 -35.00 -27.18
C THR A 119 27.52 -36.26 -26.77
N THR A 120 26.31 -36.42 -27.29
CA THR A 120 25.46 -37.56 -26.96
C THR A 120 25.97 -38.88 -27.56
N ASN A 121 25.72 -39.98 -26.85
CA ASN A 121 26.10 -41.34 -27.20
C ASN A 121 27.60 -41.55 -27.36
N ASN A 122 28.38 -41.01 -26.44
CA ASN A 122 29.84 -41.16 -26.43
C ASN A 122 30.36 -41.97 -25.23
N ASP A 123 29.46 -42.60 -24.47
CA ASP A 123 29.72 -43.35 -23.23
C ASP A 123 30.37 -42.51 -22.11
N LYS A 124 30.19 -41.19 -22.12
CA LYS A 124 30.77 -40.25 -21.14
C LYS A 124 29.75 -39.19 -20.76
N GLY A 125 29.85 -38.69 -19.54
CA GLY A 125 29.19 -37.44 -19.20
C GLY A 125 27.68 -37.42 -19.39
N VAL A 126 27.20 -36.31 -19.96
CA VAL A 126 25.79 -35.95 -20.11
C VAL A 126 25.40 -35.92 -21.59
N SER A 127 24.10 -35.96 -21.88
CA SER A 127 23.60 -35.75 -23.24
C SER A 127 23.22 -34.29 -23.45
N GLY A 128 23.63 -33.73 -24.60
CA GLY A 128 23.01 -32.51 -25.10
C GLY A 128 21.60 -32.81 -25.63
N ILE A 129 20.79 -31.76 -25.80
CA ILE A 129 19.50 -31.91 -26.51
C ILE A 129 19.74 -32.23 -27.99
N LEU A 130 20.82 -31.72 -28.58
CA LEU A 130 21.26 -32.03 -29.94
C LEU A 130 22.42 -33.02 -29.92
N TRP A 131 22.22 -34.21 -30.50
CA TRP A 131 23.26 -35.23 -30.63
C TRP A 131 24.36 -34.80 -31.63
N ASP A 132 23.96 -34.07 -32.67
CA ASP A 132 24.85 -33.45 -33.65
C ASP A 132 24.54 -31.95 -33.76
N ALA A 133 25.53 -31.11 -33.42
CA ALA A 133 25.39 -29.66 -33.42
C ALA A 133 26.69 -28.95 -33.82
N LYS A 134 26.55 -27.69 -34.24
CA LYS A 134 27.65 -26.74 -34.35
C LYS A 134 27.41 -25.60 -33.37
N VAL A 135 28.25 -25.51 -32.35
CA VAL A 135 28.18 -24.45 -31.34
C VAL A 135 29.30 -23.44 -31.57
N MET A 136 28.93 -22.17 -31.79
CA MET A 136 29.85 -21.05 -31.95
C MET A 136 30.00 -20.31 -30.61
N PRO A 137 31.13 -20.45 -29.91
CA PRO A 137 31.36 -19.75 -28.64
C PRO A 137 31.71 -18.27 -28.88
N ILE A 138 30.94 -17.36 -28.28
CA ILE A 138 31.17 -15.92 -28.34
C ILE A 138 31.32 -15.41 -26.91
N LYS A 139 32.56 -15.10 -26.50
CA LYS A 139 32.81 -14.51 -25.18
C LYS A 139 32.55 -13.00 -25.24
N ALA A 140 31.43 -12.58 -24.65
CA ALA A 140 30.98 -11.19 -24.55
C ALA A 140 30.86 -10.70 -23.09
N LEU A 141 31.11 -11.59 -22.12
CA LEU A 141 31.09 -11.30 -20.68
C LEU A 141 32.48 -11.52 -20.05
N GLU A 142 32.76 -10.76 -18.99
CA GLU A 142 33.96 -10.87 -18.15
C GLU A 142 33.94 -12.14 -17.29
N SER A 143 35.06 -12.41 -16.60
CA SER A 143 35.21 -13.59 -15.74
C SER A 143 34.26 -13.63 -14.53
N ASP A 144 33.75 -12.47 -14.08
CA ASP A 144 32.72 -12.38 -13.04
C ASP A 144 31.29 -12.47 -13.59
N GLY A 145 31.13 -12.66 -14.90
CA GLY A 145 29.84 -12.71 -15.59
C GLY A 145 29.27 -11.32 -15.92
N SER A 146 29.94 -10.23 -15.55
CA SER A 146 29.52 -8.88 -15.91
C SER A 146 29.75 -8.60 -17.39
N GLY A 147 28.94 -7.70 -17.96
CA GLY A 147 29.07 -7.29 -19.35
C GLY A 147 28.25 -6.06 -19.67
N GLY A 148 28.65 -5.38 -20.73
CA GLY A 148 28.00 -4.17 -21.20
C GLY A 148 27.14 -4.41 -22.44
N GLU A 149 26.15 -3.55 -22.60
CA GLU A 149 25.27 -3.46 -23.78
C GLU A 149 26.04 -3.49 -25.11
N ALA A 150 27.16 -2.76 -25.21
CA ALA A 150 27.97 -2.70 -26.42
C ALA A 150 28.52 -4.08 -26.83
N LYS A 151 29.04 -4.86 -25.86
CA LYS A 151 29.63 -6.18 -26.12
C LYS A 151 28.58 -7.24 -26.42
N LEU A 152 27.43 -7.15 -25.74
CA LEU A 152 26.27 -7.97 -26.06
C LEU A 152 25.82 -7.76 -27.51
N GLY A 153 25.64 -6.51 -27.92
CA GLY A 153 25.23 -6.18 -29.28
C GLY A 153 26.25 -6.58 -30.35
N GLU A 154 27.54 -6.37 -30.08
CA GLU A 154 28.64 -6.84 -30.92
C GLU A 154 28.62 -8.37 -31.07
N GLY A 155 28.35 -9.10 -29.98
CA GLY A 155 28.24 -10.56 -29.97
C GLY A 155 27.09 -11.11 -30.80
N ILE A 156 25.89 -10.53 -30.66
CA ILE A 156 24.73 -10.91 -31.47
C ILE A 156 25.02 -10.65 -32.95
N ARG A 157 25.57 -9.47 -33.28
CA ARG A 157 25.89 -9.12 -34.67
C ARG A 157 26.97 -10.02 -35.25
N TYR A 158 28.01 -10.34 -34.49
CA TYR A 158 29.03 -11.30 -34.90
C TYR A 158 28.41 -12.68 -35.21
N ALA A 159 27.54 -13.19 -34.33
CA ALA A 159 26.87 -14.47 -34.55
C ALA A 159 26.09 -14.50 -35.88
N VAL A 160 25.28 -13.46 -36.12
CA VAL A 160 24.49 -13.31 -37.35
C VAL A 160 25.40 -13.26 -38.58
N ASP A 161 26.43 -12.42 -38.55
CA ASP A 161 27.34 -12.20 -39.69
C ASP A 161 28.21 -13.42 -39.98
N HIS A 162 28.40 -14.32 -39.01
CA HIS A 162 29.18 -15.57 -39.14
C HIS A 162 28.29 -16.82 -39.31
N GLY A 163 27.01 -16.63 -39.65
CA GLY A 163 26.14 -17.71 -40.11
C GLY A 163 25.49 -18.54 -39.01
N ALA A 164 25.41 -18.02 -37.78
CA ALA A 164 24.52 -18.60 -36.77
C ALA A 164 23.06 -18.47 -37.22
N LYS A 165 22.27 -19.51 -36.99
CA LYS A 165 20.81 -19.50 -37.20
C LYS A 165 20.02 -19.30 -35.91
N ILE A 166 20.64 -19.61 -34.79
CA ILE A 166 20.09 -19.36 -33.46
C ILE A 166 21.19 -18.72 -32.62
N VAL A 167 20.83 -17.71 -31.83
CA VAL A 167 21.71 -17.10 -30.82
C VAL A 167 21.07 -17.26 -29.46
N VAL A 168 21.79 -17.88 -28.54
CA VAL A 168 21.38 -18.06 -27.14
C VAL A 168 21.97 -16.93 -26.31
N LEU A 169 21.11 -16.28 -25.53
CA LEU A 169 21.40 -15.09 -24.74
C LEU A 169 20.95 -15.36 -23.29
N SER A 170 21.79 -16.05 -22.52
CA SER A 170 21.53 -16.38 -21.12
C SER A 170 21.98 -15.26 -20.18
N LEU A 171 21.57 -14.03 -20.49
CA LEU A 171 21.95 -12.79 -19.83
C LEU A 171 20.89 -11.71 -20.09
N GLY A 172 20.88 -10.64 -19.30
CA GLY A 172 20.01 -9.51 -19.59
C GLY A 172 20.35 -8.22 -18.85
N LEU A 173 19.79 -7.12 -19.36
CA LEU A 173 19.87 -5.76 -18.86
C LEU A 173 18.48 -5.31 -18.41
N ASN A 174 18.40 -4.49 -17.37
CA ASN A 174 17.12 -3.90 -16.94
C ASN A 174 16.67 -2.71 -17.78
N LYS A 175 17.52 -2.23 -18.70
CA LYS A 175 17.24 -1.04 -19.51
C LYS A 175 16.95 -1.37 -20.97
N TYR A 176 15.98 -0.64 -21.54
CA TYR A 176 15.77 -0.61 -22.99
C TYR A 176 16.97 0.06 -23.66
N SER A 177 17.33 -0.43 -24.85
CA SER A 177 18.37 0.16 -25.70
C SER A 177 17.90 0.23 -27.15
N THR A 178 18.06 1.40 -27.78
CA THR A 178 17.84 1.57 -29.22
C THR A 178 18.87 0.78 -30.03
N TYR A 179 20.13 0.76 -29.59
CA TYR A 179 21.20 -0.01 -30.24
C TYR A 179 20.92 -1.51 -30.26
N LEU A 180 20.54 -2.10 -29.12
CA LEU A 180 20.16 -3.52 -29.07
C LEU A 180 18.87 -3.78 -29.84
N SER A 181 17.89 -2.87 -29.80
CA SER A 181 16.67 -2.99 -30.61
C SER A 181 16.99 -3.08 -32.11
N ASP A 182 17.92 -2.27 -32.60
CA ASP A 182 18.35 -2.30 -34.00
C ASP A 182 19.08 -3.61 -34.36
N ILE A 183 19.88 -4.15 -33.44
CA ILE A 183 20.58 -5.44 -33.63
C ILE A 183 19.61 -6.62 -33.61
N VAL A 184 18.61 -6.59 -32.72
CA VAL A 184 17.55 -7.59 -32.65
C VAL A 184 16.73 -7.59 -33.94
N ARG A 185 16.39 -6.40 -34.46
CA ARG A 185 15.75 -6.27 -35.79
C ARG A 185 16.64 -6.82 -36.90
N TYR A 186 17.94 -6.50 -36.87
CA TYR A 186 18.91 -7.02 -37.83
C TYR A 186 18.96 -8.56 -37.84
N ALA A 187 18.94 -9.21 -36.67
CA ALA A 187 18.90 -10.66 -36.58
C ALA A 187 17.63 -11.25 -37.22
N GLU A 188 16.47 -10.66 -36.94
CA GLU A 188 15.19 -11.08 -37.54
C GLU A 188 15.22 -10.93 -39.08
N GLU A 189 15.71 -9.80 -39.60
CA GLU A 189 15.86 -9.55 -41.05
C GLU A 189 16.82 -10.53 -41.74
N LYS A 190 17.74 -11.14 -40.98
CA LYS A 190 18.69 -12.16 -41.47
C LYS A 190 18.21 -13.60 -41.26
N ASP A 191 16.95 -13.78 -40.86
CA ASP A 191 16.36 -15.07 -40.53
C ASP A 191 17.17 -15.80 -39.43
N VAL A 192 17.54 -15.08 -38.37
CA VAL A 192 18.23 -15.62 -37.19
C VAL A 192 17.31 -15.51 -35.97
N LEU A 193 17.07 -16.63 -35.29
CA LEU A 193 16.28 -16.65 -34.07
C LEU A 193 17.13 -16.27 -32.86
N LEU A 194 16.67 -15.27 -32.11
CA LEU A 194 17.24 -14.95 -30.80
C LEU A 194 16.40 -15.60 -29.71
N VAL A 195 17.05 -16.32 -28.80
CA VAL A 195 16.43 -16.96 -27.62
C VAL A 195 17.12 -16.43 -26.38
N ALA A 196 16.36 -15.86 -25.46
CA ALA A 196 16.92 -15.17 -24.30
C ALA A 196 16.21 -15.53 -22.99
N ALA A 197 16.99 -15.58 -21.92
CA ALA A 197 16.51 -15.79 -20.56
C ALA A 197 15.75 -14.54 -20.05
N THR A 198 14.67 -14.73 -19.28
CA THR A 198 13.88 -13.60 -18.76
C THR A 198 14.53 -12.91 -17.55
N GLY A 199 15.36 -13.61 -16.79
CA GLY A 199 16.02 -13.16 -15.55
C GLY A 199 15.55 -13.90 -14.30
N ASN A 200 16.27 -13.72 -13.18
CA ASN A 200 16.24 -14.61 -12.01
C ASN A 200 15.95 -13.87 -10.68
N GLU A 201 15.22 -12.75 -10.73
CA GLU A 201 14.99 -11.87 -9.58
C GLU A 201 13.53 -11.87 -9.09
N GLY A 202 12.64 -12.67 -9.70
CA GLY A 202 11.19 -12.61 -9.44
C GLY A 202 10.58 -11.26 -9.81
N ASN A 203 11.17 -10.57 -10.79
CA ASN A 203 10.85 -9.20 -11.19
C ASN A 203 10.36 -9.14 -12.64
N ARG A 204 10.68 -8.07 -13.38
CA ARG A 204 10.29 -7.82 -14.76
C ARG A 204 11.25 -8.50 -15.74
N VAL A 205 10.73 -8.99 -16.87
CA VAL A 205 11.56 -9.54 -17.97
C VAL A 205 12.67 -8.54 -18.38
N LYS A 206 13.91 -9.03 -18.52
CA LYS A 206 15.07 -8.22 -18.95
C LYS A 206 15.19 -8.09 -20.47
N TYR A 207 15.97 -7.12 -20.92
CA TYR A 207 16.40 -7.01 -22.32
C TYR A 207 17.67 -7.86 -22.54
N PRO A 208 17.77 -8.67 -23.61
CA PRO A 208 16.98 -8.56 -24.83
C PRO A 208 15.71 -9.41 -24.88
N ALA A 209 15.40 -10.26 -23.89
CA ALA A 209 14.19 -11.09 -23.89
C ALA A 209 12.89 -10.27 -24.06
N ALA A 210 12.87 -9.05 -23.51
CA ALA A 210 11.76 -8.12 -23.63
C ALA A 210 11.57 -7.48 -25.03
N TYR A 211 12.45 -7.73 -26.01
CA TYR A 211 12.25 -7.23 -27.37
C TYR A 211 11.24 -8.07 -28.17
N PRO A 212 10.46 -7.46 -29.09
CA PRO A 212 9.30 -8.13 -29.68
C PRO A 212 9.58 -9.42 -30.46
N THR A 213 10.74 -9.54 -31.10
CA THR A 213 11.12 -10.72 -31.90
C THR A 213 11.99 -11.72 -31.14
N VAL A 214 12.41 -11.41 -29.92
CA VAL A 214 13.22 -12.34 -29.11
C VAL A 214 12.29 -13.35 -28.44
N LEU A 215 12.63 -14.63 -28.55
CA LEU A 215 11.92 -15.71 -27.87
C LEU A 215 12.36 -15.72 -26.40
N ALA A 216 11.51 -15.20 -25.52
CA ALA A 216 11.76 -15.03 -24.11
C ALA A 216 11.38 -16.28 -23.32
N VAL A 217 12.35 -16.81 -22.58
CA VAL A 217 12.20 -18.09 -21.89
C VAL A 217 12.30 -17.89 -20.38
N GLY A 218 11.18 -18.13 -19.70
CA GLY A 218 11.13 -18.20 -18.24
C GLY A 218 11.42 -19.62 -17.74
N GLY A 219 11.36 -19.81 -16.42
CA GLY A 219 11.68 -21.09 -15.80
C GLY A 219 10.57 -21.68 -14.94
N VAL A 220 10.45 -23.01 -14.97
CA VAL A 220 9.52 -23.77 -14.12
C VAL A 220 10.26 -24.72 -13.19
N THR A 221 9.63 -24.99 -12.06
CA THR A 221 10.02 -26.05 -11.11
C THR A 221 9.75 -27.43 -11.69
N ALA A 222 10.32 -28.47 -11.07
CA ALA A 222 10.18 -29.85 -11.52
C ALA A 222 8.73 -30.41 -11.45
N ASP A 223 7.85 -29.79 -10.66
CA ASP A 223 6.42 -30.10 -10.58
C ASP A 223 5.57 -29.32 -11.60
N GLY A 224 6.20 -28.51 -12.46
CA GLY A 224 5.51 -27.76 -13.51
C GLY A 224 4.76 -26.54 -12.97
N ALA A 225 5.35 -25.81 -12.02
CA ALA A 225 4.87 -24.48 -11.61
C ALA A 225 5.88 -23.41 -12.04
N ALA A 226 5.42 -22.18 -12.29
CA ALA A 226 6.32 -21.05 -12.53
C ALA A 226 7.26 -20.88 -11.33
N HIS A 227 8.57 -20.81 -11.58
CA HIS A 227 9.54 -20.62 -10.51
C HIS A 227 9.44 -19.19 -9.95
N GLU A 228 9.43 -19.01 -8.62
CA GLU A 228 9.20 -17.70 -7.98
C GLU A 228 10.25 -16.63 -8.37
N LEU A 229 11.49 -17.08 -8.59
CA LEU A 229 12.59 -16.23 -9.04
C LEU A 229 12.59 -16.00 -10.56
N SER A 230 11.78 -16.70 -11.34
CA SER A 230 11.69 -16.42 -12.78
C SER A 230 11.06 -15.06 -12.99
N ASN A 231 11.75 -14.16 -13.69
CA ASN A 231 11.17 -12.86 -14.03
C ASN A 231 9.91 -13.06 -14.88
N THR A 232 8.90 -12.26 -14.58
CA THR A 232 7.56 -12.30 -15.15
C THR A 232 7.25 -11.03 -15.93
N GLY A 233 6.25 -11.10 -16.81
CA GLY A 233 5.81 -9.94 -17.57
C GLY A 233 5.11 -10.29 -18.87
N PRO A 234 4.54 -9.30 -19.56
CA PRO A 234 3.89 -9.53 -20.83
C PRO A 234 4.83 -10.04 -21.92
N GLU A 235 6.14 -9.92 -21.73
CA GLU A 235 7.13 -10.32 -22.71
C GLU A 235 7.55 -11.80 -22.63
N ILE A 236 6.91 -12.66 -21.83
CA ILE A 236 7.24 -14.10 -21.82
C ILE A 236 6.60 -14.80 -23.01
N ASP A 237 7.37 -15.67 -23.68
CA ASP A 237 6.85 -16.57 -24.69
C ASP A 237 6.49 -17.93 -24.10
N LEU A 238 7.43 -18.61 -23.46
CA LEU A 238 7.18 -19.92 -22.87
C LEU A 238 8.19 -20.20 -21.76
N VAL A 239 8.01 -21.29 -21.05
CA VAL A 239 8.89 -21.69 -19.95
C VAL A 239 9.54 -23.03 -20.21
N ALA A 240 10.71 -23.24 -19.62
CA ALA A 240 11.42 -24.51 -19.64
C ALA A 240 11.96 -24.84 -18.22
N PRO A 241 12.33 -26.08 -17.94
CA PRO A 241 12.83 -26.48 -16.62
C PRO A 241 13.97 -25.58 -16.09
N TRP A 242 13.85 -25.18 -14.83
CA TRP A 242 14.79 -24.30 -14.12
C TRP A 242 16.08 -25.03 -13.72
N ASP A 243 15.96 -26.21 -13.10
CA ASP A 243 17.09 -26.98 -12.58
C ASP A 243 17.67 -27.95 -13.62
N VAL A 244 18.98 -27.84 -13.88
CA VAL A 244 19.66 -28.59 -14.94
C VAL A 244 21.02 -29.12 -14.48
N PHE A 245 21.28 -30.39 -14.76
CA PHE A 245 22.61 -31.00 -14.63
C PHE A 245 23.33 -30.97 -15.99
N THR A 246 24.51 -30.36 -16.08
CA THR A 246 25.21 -30.11 -17.36
C THR A 246 26.74 -30.06 -17.19
N THR A 247 27.46 -29.85 -18.29
CA THR A 247 28.93 -29.71 -18.34
C THR A 247 29.43 -28.52 -17.54
N ALA A 248 30.64 -28.62 -16.97
CA ALA A 248 31.29 -27.57 -16.19
C ALA A 248 32.80 -27.52 -16.51
N LEU A 249 33.48 -26.45 -16.07
CA LEU A 249 34.90 -26.22 -16.40
C LEU A 249 35.80 -27.41 -16.06
N GLY A 250 36.86 -27.58 -16.86
CA GLY A 250 37.89 -28.58 -16.61
C GLY A 250 37.46 -30.01 -16.93
N GLY A 251 36.40 -30.18 -17.74
CA GLY A 251 35.84 -31.48 -18.07
C GLY A 251 34.95 -32.10 -17.00
N SER A 252 34.40 -31.27 -16.10
CA SER A 252 33.54 -31.69 -15.00
C SER A 252 32.05 -31.48 -15.31
N TYR A 253 31.17 -31.74 -14.34
CA TYR A 253 29.72 -31.61 -14.49
C TYR A 253 29.13 -31.10 -13.19
N GLU A 254 28.07 -30.29 -13.25
CA GLU A 254 27.44 -29.71 -12.07
C GLU A 254 25.93 -29.47 -12.25
N TYR A 255 25.24 -29.22 -11.14
CA TYR A 255 23.89 -28.67 -11.16
C TYR A 255 23.96 -27.14 -11.27
N LYS A 256 23.12 -26.59 -12.15
CA LYS A 256 22.86 -25.16 -12.30
C LYS A 256 21.36 -24.94 -12.38
N ASP A 257 20.96 -23.71 -12.09
CA ASP A 257 19.58 -23.33 -11.97
C ASP A 257 19.38 -21.91 -12.52
N GLY A 258 18.17 -21.61 -13.03
CA GLY A 258 17.83 -20.30 -13.58
C GLY A 258 17.26 -20.31 -14.99
N THR A 259 16.67 -19.17 -15.38
CA THR A 259 16.19 -18.95 -16.76
C THR A 259 17.32 -19.04 -17.79
N SER A 260 18.56 -18.82 -17.36
CA SER A 260 19.80 -19.03 -18.11
C SER A 260 20.03 -20.50 -18.53
N MET A 261 19.47 -21.46 -17.79
CA MET A 261 19.46 -22.89 -18.11
C MET A 261 18.21 -23.28 -18.91
N ALA A 262 17.11 -22.53 -18.78
CA ALA A 262 15.87 -22.73 -19.53
C ALA A 262 16.00 -22.32 -21.02
N ALA A 263 16.57 -21.13 -21.29
CA ALA A 263 16.76 -20.60 -22.64
C ALA A 263 17.50 -21.54 -23.63
N PRO A 264 18.64 -22.16 -23.28
CA PRO A 264 19.32 -23.10 -24.18
C PRO A 264 18.49 -24.35 -24.52
N GLN A 265 17.56 -24.77 -23.65
CA GLN A 265 16.67 -25.91 -23.94
C GLN A 265 15.74 -25.59 -25.10
N VAL A 266 15.11 -24.40 -25.06
CA VAL A 266 14.22 -23.91 -26.11
C VAL A 266 15.00 -23.69 -27.41
N ALA A 267 16.20 -23.12 -27.34
CA ALA A 267 17.06 -22.93 -28.51
C ALA A 267 17.44 -24.26 -29.18
N ALA A 268 17.72 -25.29 -28.40
CA ALA A 268 18.04 -26.61 -28.92
C ALA A 268 16.81 -27.29 -29.56
N VAL A 269 15.63 -27.21 -28.93
CA VAL A 269 14.39 -27.72 -29.54
C VAL A 269 14.02 -26.95 -30.82
N ALA A 270 14.23 -25.62 -30.86
CA ALA A 270 14.07 -24.83 -32.08
C ALA A 270 14.96 -25.34 -33.23
N ALA A 271 16.20 -25.76 -32.94
CA ALA A 271 17.09 -26.35 -33.93
C ALA A 271 16.59 -27.73 -34.43
N LEU A 272 16.01 -28.56 -33.55
CA LEU A 272 15.37 -29.82 -33.95
C LEU A 272 14.19 -29.56 -34.89
N VAL A 273 13.33 -28.59 -34.55
CA VAL A 273 12.22 -28.17 -35.42
C VAL A 273 12.75 -27.73 -36.78
N TRP A 274 13.80 -26.91 -36.83
CA TRP A 274 14.42 -26.49 -38.09
C TRP A 274 15.02 -27.65 -38.90
N SER A 275 15.47 -28.72 -38.25
CA SER A 275 15.90 -29.94 -38.95
C SER A 275 14.74 -30.58 -39.73
N LYS A 276 13.53 -30.56 -39.16
CA LYS A 276 12.33 -31.10 -39.79
C LYS A 276 11.75 -30.12 -40.82
N TYR A 277 11.82 -28.82 -40.53
CA TYR A 277 11.25 -27.75 -41.35
C TYR A 277 12.33 -26.72 -41.76
N PRO A 278 13.24 -27.06 -42.68
CA PRO A 278 14.42 -26.25 -42.99
C PRO A 278 14.13 -24.89 -43.64
N ASN A 279 12.91 -24.71 -44.17
CA ASN A 279 12.49 -23.47 -44.83
C ASN A 279 11.72 -22.51 -43.91
N MET A 280 11.43 -22.91 -42.66
CA MET A 280 10.72 -22.05 -41.73
C MET A 280 11.55 -20.80 -41.39
N LYS A 281 10.83 -19.71 -41.18
CA LYS A 281 11.36 -18.44 -40.68
C LYS A 281 11.34 -18.42 -39.14
N PRO A 282 12.15 -17.54 -38.50
CA PRO A 282 12.18 -17.44 -37.04
C PRO A 282 10.80 -17.26 -36.40
N TYR A 283 9.93 -16.42 -36.96
CA TYR A 283 8.58 -16.22 -36.43
C TYR A 283 7.70 -17.48 -36.48
N GLU A 284 7.86 -18.33 -37.51
CA GLU A 284 7.11 -19.59 -37.64
C GLU A 284 7.60 -20.62 -36.62
N ILE A 285 8.91 -20.66 -36.37
CA ILE A 285 9.49 -21.48 -35.30
C ILE A 285 8.98 -21.02 -33.93
N ARG A 286 8.99 -19.70 -33.65
CA ARG A 286 8.39 -19.16 -32.42
C ARG A 286 6.93 -19.57 -32.29
N GLN A 287 6.13 -19.45 -33.35
CA GLN A 287 4.73 -19.84 -33.34
C GLN A 287 4.54 -21.33 -33.06
N LEU A 288 5.32 -22.22 -33.68
CA LEU A 288 5.19 -23.66 -33.43
C LEU A 288 5.56 -24.03 -31.99
N LEU A 289 6.60 -23.41 -31.42
CA LEU A 289 6.97 -23.63 -30.03
C LEU A 289 5.90 -23.14 -29.06
N ARG A 290 5.28 -21.97 -29.34
CA ARG A 290 4.12 -21.46 -28.59
C ARG A 290 2.91 -22.39 -28.72
N GLN A 291 2.61 -22.88 -29.93
CA GLN A 291 1.49 -23.79 -30.21
C GLN A 291 1.59 -25.10 -29.41
N THR A 292 2.80 -25.64 -29.33
CA THR A 292 3.02 -27.01 -28.85
C THR A 292 3.37 -27.08 -27.38
N ALA A 293 3.58 -25.93 -26.73
CA ALA A 293 3.79 -25.83 -25.30
C ALA A 293 2.65 -26.48 -24.50
N ASP A 294 2.99 -27.00 -23.32
CA ASP A 294 2.06 -27.58 -22.36
C ASP A 294 1.42 -26.46 -21.54
N ASP A 295 0.22 -26.10 -21.97
CA ASP A 295 -0.62 -25.04 -21.42
C ASP A 295 -1.55 -25.55 -20.29
N SER A 296 -1.24 -26.71 -19.70
CA SER A 296 -2.07 -27.32 -18.65
C SER A 296 -1.99 -26.61 -17.30
N MET A 297 -0.94 -25.81 -17.07
CA MET A 297 -0.71 -25.06 -15.83
C MET A 297 -1.72 -23.92 -15.67
N SER A 298 -1.86 -23.09 -16.70
CA SER A 298 -2.71 -21.90 -16.74
C SER A 298 -3.24 -21.74 -18.16
N PRO A 299 -4.47 -22.21 -18.49
CA PRO A 299 -4.94 -22.24 -19.87
C PRO A 299 -4.96 -20.88 -20.57
N GLY A 300 -4.28 -20.79 -21.71
CA GLY A 300 -4.06 -19.60 -22.50
C GLY A 300 -2.85 -18.80 -22.02
N TRP A 301 -2.38 -17.88 -22.85
CA TRP A 301 -1.18 -17.11 -22.51
C TRP A 301 -1.35 -16.32 -21.20
N ASP A 302 -0.33 -16.37 -20.34
CA ASP A 302 -0.24 -15.62 -19.09
C ASP A 302 1.16 -14.99 -18.84
N GLN A 303 1.24 -14.05 -17.90
CA GLN A 303 2.47 -13.28 -17.62
C GLN A 303 3.54 -14.04 -16.81
N GLN A 304 3.27 -15.25 -16.32
CA GLN A 304 4.20 -16.08 -15.56
C GLN A 304 4.76 -17.21 -16.41
N THR A 305 3.92 -17.88 -17.21
CA THR A 305 4.34 -19.05 -18.01
C THR A 305 4.30 -18.86 -19.52
N GLY A 306 3.80 -17.72 -20.00
CA GLY A 306 3.62 -17.50 -21.44
C GLY A 306 2.60 -18.48 -21.99
N TYR A 307 2.94 -19.20 -23.07
CA TYR A 307 2.11 -20.27 -23.65
C TYR A 307 2.29 -21.64 -22.95
N GLY A 308 3.07 -21.70 -21.87
CA GLY A 308 3.27 -22.91 -21.07
C GLY A 308 4.64 -23.56 -21.23
N LEU A 309 4.76 -24.82 -20.78
CA LEU A 309 6.03 -25.55 -20.69
C LEU A 309 6.46 -26.09 -22.06
N LEU A 310 7.74 -25.94 -22.40
CA LEU A 310 8.33 -26.50 -23.62
C LEU A 310 8.05 -28.01 -23.77
N ARG A 311 7.56 -28.41 -24.95
CA ARG A 311 7.30 -29.82 -25.32
C ARG A 311 7.98 -30.17 -26.63
N ALA A 312 9.13 -30.83 -26.54
CA ALA A 312 9.94 -31.18 -27.70
C ALA A 312 9.26 -32.24 -28.59
N ASP A 313 8.61 -33.21 -27.96
CA ASP A 313 7.83 -34.26 -28.61
C ASP A 313 6.72 -33.68 -29.48
N ARG A 314 5.92 -32.75 -28.92
CA ARG A 314 4.82 -32.09 -29.62
C ARG A 314 5.33 -31.17 -30.73
N ALA A 315 6.38 -30.39 -30.47
CA ALA A 315 7.01 -29.51 -31.46
C ALA A 315 7.49 -30.27 -32.71
N LEU A 316 7.89 -31.54 -32.57
CA LEU A 316 8.35 -32.37 -33.69
C LEU A 316 7.26 -33.28 -34.29
N THR A 317 6.09 -33.40 -33.69
CA THR A 317 5.05 -34.33 -34.17
C THR A 317 3.79 -33.64 -34.66
N GLU A 318 3.42 -32.51 -34.04
CA GLU A 318 2.23 -31.74 -34.43
C GLU A 318 2.44 -31.00 -35.77
N MET A 319 1.33 -30.78 -36.47
CA MET A 319 1.34 -29.98 -37.69
C MET A 319 1.33 -28.48 -37.31
N PRO A 320 2.23 -27.66 -37.88
CA PRO A 320 2.19 -26.22 -37.69
C PRO A 320 0.89 -25.62 -38.20
N LEU A 321 0.21 -24.86 -37.34
CA LEU A 321 -0.96 -24.07 -37.70
C LEU A 321 -0.52 -22.72 -38.24
N LEU A 322 -1.29 -22.16 -39.18
CA LEU A 322 -1.06 -20.78 -39.65
C LEU A 322 -1.54 -19.75 -38.63
N ASP A 323 -2.61 -20.09 -37.89
CA ASP A 323 -3.17 -19.30 -36.81
C ASP A 323 -3.43 -20.19 -35.59
N ILE A 324 -2.76 -19.88 -34.47
CA ILE A 324 -2.89 -20.61 -33.20
C ILE A 324 -3.98 -20.03 -32.29
N TYR A 325 -4.56 -18.89 -32.68
CA TYR A 325 -5.55 -18.15 -31.89
C TYR A 325 -6.98 -18.57 -32.22
N GLU A 326 -7.21 -19.26 -33.33
CA GLU A 326 -8.53 -19.72 -33.71
C GLU A 326 -9.06 -20.86 -32.79
N PRO A 327 -10.37 -20.86 -32.43
CA PRO A 327 -11.36 -19.85 -32.78
C PRO A 327 -11.21 -18.57 -31.94
N ASN A 328 -11.10 -17.40 -32.57
CA ASN A 328 -11.20 -16.07 -31.94
C ASN A 328 -12.20 -15.15 -32.67
N ASN A 329 -13.12 -15.76 -33.42
CA ASN A 329 -14.12 -15.11 -34.26
C ASN A 329 -15.20 -14.29 -33.52
N ARG A 330 -15.21 -14.30 -32.19
CA ARG A 330 -16.16 -13.57 -31.34
C ARG A 330 -15.48 -13.03 -30.08
N LYS A 331 -16.04 -11.96 -29.51
CA LYS A 331 -15.51 -11.33 -28.30
C LYS A 331 -15.43 -12.27 -27.09
N ASP A 332 -16.36 -13.22 -26.94
CA ASP A 332 -16.33 -14.25 -25.89
C ASP A 332 -15.25 -15.32 -26.11
N GLN A 333 -14.64 -15.35 -27.29
CA GLN A 333 -13.55 -16.24 -27.68
C GLN A 333 -12.22 -15.49 -27.81
N ALA A 334 -12.16 -14.23 -27.36
CA ALA A 334 -10.99 -13.40 -27.52
C ALA A 334 -9.74 -14.07 -26.90
N LYS A 335 -8.61 -13.99 -27.62
CA LYS A 335 -7.33 -14.53 -27.14
C LYS A 335 -6.46 -13.43 -26.53
N ALA A 336 -5.59 -13.80 -25.61
CA ALA A 336 -4.65 -12.84 -25.06
C ALA A 336 -3.70 -12.37 -26.18
N LEU A 337 -3.46 -11.06 -26.21
CA LEU A 337 -2.46 -10.42 -27.04
C LEU A 337 -1.40 -9.84 -26.11
N SER A 338 -0.24 -10.48 -26.11
CA SER A 338 0.93 -10.00 -25.37
C SER A 338 1.37 -8.62 -25.88
N ILE A 339 1.68 -7.74 -24.92
CA ILE A 339 2.25 -6.41 -25.16
C ILE A 339 3.76 -6.55 -25.35
N SER A 340 4.33 -5.77 -26.26
CA SER A 340 5.77 -5.80 -26.59
C SER A 340 6.23 -7.12 -27.24
N LYS A 341 5.35 -7.77 -28.02
CA LYS A 341 5.65 -9.00 -28.76
C LYS A 341 5.24 -8.94 -30.21
N MET A 342 5.94 -9.74 -31.02
CA MET A 342 5.52 -10.11 -32.35
C MET A 342 4.75 -11.43 -32.32
N ILE A 343 3.56 -11.42 -32.88
CA ILE A 343 2.75 -12.62 -33.15
C ILE A 343 2.49 -12.77 -34.65
N SER A 344 2.10 -13.97 -35.05
CA SER A 344 1.60 -14.27 -36.39
C SER A 344 0.24 -14.96 -36.28
N ALA A 345 -0.65 -14.59 -37.20
CA ALA A 345 -2.03 -15.02 -37.28
C ALA A 345 -2.51 -14.87 -38.73
N SER A 346 -3.75 -15.24 -39.03
CA SER A 346 -4.27 -15.11 -40.39
C SER A 346 -5.77 -14.92 -40.43
N PHE A 347 -6.23 -14.06 -41.33
CA PHE A 347 -7.64 -14.00 -41.69
C PHE A 347 -7.96 -15.10 -42.70
N THR A 348 -8.79 -16.07 -42.34
CA THR A 348 -9.32 -17.12 -43.23
C THR A 348 -10.09 -16.56 -44.44
N GLY A 349 -10.55 -15.31 -44.36
CA GLY A 349 -11.08 -14.54 -45.48
C GLY A 349 -11.65 -13.18 -45.06
N GLY A 350 -12.28 -12.47 -46.00
CA GLY A 350 -12.83 -11.13 -45.78
C GLY A 350 -13.99 -11.08 -44.79
N SER A 351 -14.60 -12.23 -44.43
CA SER A 351 -15.63 -12.30 -43.38
C SER A 351 -15.06 -12.44 -41.96
N ASP A 352 -13.81 -12.89 -41.85
CA ASP A 352 -13.15 -13.24 -40.59
C ASP A 352 -13.01 -12.04 -39.64
N GLN A 353 -12.91 -12.33 -38.35
CA GLN A 353 -12.79 -11.35 -37.27
C GLN A 353 -11.93 -11.87 -36.13
N ASP A 354 -10.78 -11.27 -35.91
CA ASP A 354 -9.90 -11.76 -34.85
C ASP A 354 -10.13 -10.92 -33.60
N TRP A 355 -10.69 -11.52 -32.56
CA TRP A 355 -10.83 -10.89 -31.26
C TRP A 355 -9.64 -11.20 -30.36
N PHE A 356 -9.06 -10.15 -29.81
CA PHE A 356 -8.02 -10.23 -28.79
C PHE A 356 -8.41 -9.44 -27.55
N TYR A 357 -7.78 -9.76 -26.42
CA TYR A 357 -7.74 -8.91 -25.24
C TYR A 357 -6.29 -8.66 -24.85
N LEU A 358 -6.01 -7.51 -24.26
CA LEU A 358 -4.72 -7.22 -23.62
C LEU A 358 -4.96 -6.62 -22.25
N ASP A 359 -4.04 -6.88 -21.32
CA ASP A 359 -4.08 -6.32 -19.97
C ASP A 359 -2.98 -5.26 -19.85
N ALA A 360 -3.37 -3.98 -19.98
CA ALA A 360 -2.44 -2.86 -19.92
C ALA A 360 -1.97 -2.64 -18.47
N PRO A 361 -0.65 -2.63 -18.19
CA PRO A 361 -0.14 -2.47 -16.82
C PRO A 361 -0.31 -1.04 -16.27
N TYR A 362 -0.39 -0.06 -17.17
CA TYR A 362 -0.57 1.37 -16.87
C TYR A 362 -1.56 1.99 -17.86
N ASP A 363 -2.03 3.20 -17.56
CA ASP A 363 -2.63 4.06 -18.60
C ASP A 363 -1.53 4.39 -19.64
N GLY A 364 -1.88 4.58 -20.90
CA GLY A 364 -0.87 4.84 -21.93
C GLY A 364 -1.37 4.57 -23.34
N THR A 365 -0.44 4.20 -24.22
CA THR A 365 -0.70 3.93 -25.63
C THR A 365 -0.11 2.58 -26.03
N VAL A 366 -0.94 1.72 -26.63
CA VAL A 366 -0.47 0.50 -27.30
C VAL A 366 -0.31 0.82 -28.79
N ASN A 367 0.89 0.63 -29.32
CA ASN A 367 1.13 0.75 -30.76
C ASN A 367 1.03 -0.61 -31.42
N LEU A 368 0.24 -0.70 -32.49
CA LEU A 368 0.04 -1.89 -33.30
C LEU A 368 0.66 -1.68 -34.68
N THR A 369 1.58 -2.54 -35.08
CA THR A 369 2.15 -2.53 -36.44
C THR A 369 1.87 -3.85 -37.13
N PHE A 370 1.08 -3.79 -38.20
CA PHE A 370 0.75 -4.96 -39.03
C PHE A 370 1.72 -5.08 -40.19
N ASP A 371 2.35 -6.24 -40.34
CA ASP A 371 3.06 -6.64 -41.55
C ASP A 371 2.11 -7.50 -42.41
N LEU A 372 1.71 -6.93 -43.54
CA LEU A 372 0.67 -7.42 -44.46
C LEU A 372 1.16 -7.24 -45.90
N GLN A 373 0.55 -7.97 -46.83
CA GLN A 373 0.80 -7.75 -48.26
C GLN A 373 0.34 -6.36 -48.71
N GLU A 374 1.04 -5.79 -49.70
CA GLU A 374 0.73 -4.46 -50.25
C GLU A 374 -0.72 -4.39 -50.76
N GLY A 375 -1.42 -3.30 -50.44
CA GLY A 375 -2.83 -3.08 -50.78
C GLY A 375 -3.85 -3.66 -49.78
N GLN A 376 -3.42 -4.45 -48.80
CA GLN A 376 -4.27 -4.88 -47.68
C GLN A 376 -4.31 -3.82 -46.59
N SER A 377 -5.39 -3.76 -45.81
CA SER A 377 -5.46 -2.95 -44.58
C SER A 377 -6.41 -3.60 -43.58
N VAL A 378 -6.20 -3.30 -42.30
CA VAL A 378 -6.96 -3.88 -41.19
C VAL A 378 -7.76 -2.79 -40.48
N ALA A 379 -9.07 -2.96 -40.40
CA ALA A 379 -9.91 -2.21 -39.49
C ALA A 379 -9.71 -2.74 -38.06
N VAL A 380 -9.26 -1.87 -37.17
CA VAL A 380 -9.04 -2.14 -35.76
C VAL A 380 -10.12 -1.43 -34.95
N GLN A 381 -10.89 -2.20 -34.20
CA GLN A 381 -11.79 -1.67 -33.18
C GLN A 381 -11.23 -2.01 -31.81
N HIS A 382 -11.26 -1.04 -30.90
CA HIS A 382 -10.72 -1.15 -29.56
C HIS A 382 -11.72 -0.62 -28.54
N THR A 383 -11.83 -1.31 -27.41
CA THR A 383 -12.56 -0.85 -26.22
C THR A 383 -11.63 -0.97 -25.03
N ASP A 384 -11.32 0.15 -24.38
CA ASP A 384 -10.43 0.17 -23.22
C ASP A 384 -11.11 -0.34 -21.94
N ALA A 385 -10.35 -0.45 -20.85
CA ALA A 385 -10.85 -0.92 -19.55
C ALA A 385 -11.95 -0.03 -18.95
N LYS A 386 -12.03 1.26 -19.36
CA LYS A 386 -13.06 2.22 -18.93
C LYS A 386 -14.27 2.23 -19.88
N GLY A 387 -14.28 1.43 -20.94
CA GLY A 387 -15.35 1.34 -21.93
C GLY A 387 -15.26 2.33 -23.07
N THR A 388 -14.14 3.05 -23.20
CA THR A 388 -13.88 4.01 -24.28
C THR A 388 -13.66 3.27 -25.59
N PHE A 389 -14.45 3.59 -26.62
CA PHE A 389 -14.37 2.94 -27.93
C PHE A 389 -13.56 3.76 -28.94
N THR A 390 -12.65 3.10 -29.64
CA THR A 390 -11.86 3.66 -30.74
C THR A 390 -11.94 2.76 -31.98
N SER A 391 -11.98 3.36 -33.17
CA SER A 391 -11.94 2.63 -34.44
C SER A 391 -10.99 3.33 -35.41
N VAL A 392 -10.04 2.57 -35.95
CA VAL A 392 -8.96 3.06 -36.82
C VAL A 392 -8.65 2.04 -37.91
N THR A 393 -8.05 2.48 -39.01
CA THR A 393 -7.60 1.58 -40.08
C THR A 393 -6.08 1.56 -40.10
N ALA A 394 -5.50 0.37 -39.95
CA ALA A 394 -4.06 0.13 -40.02
C ALA A 394 -3.64 -0.20 -41.45
N ALA A 395 -2.70 0.58 -41.98
CA ALA A 395 -2.02 0.28 -43.23
C ALA A 395 -0.77 -0.58 -42.98
N PRO A 396 -0.29 -1.36 -43.97
CA PRO A 396 0.88 -2.21 -43.81
C PRO A 396 2.11 -1.40 -43.39
N GLY A 397 2.80 -1.85 -42.35
CA GLY A 397 4.04 -1.25 -41.83
C GLY A 397 3.87 0.11 -41.13
N GLN A 398 2.65 0.66 -41.04
CA GLN A 398 2.39 1.93 -40.34
C GLN A 398 1.86 1.65 -38.92
N PRO A 399 2.53 2.15 -37.86
CA PRO A 399 2.07 1.95 -36.50
C PRO A 399 0.76 2.70 -36.26
N VAL A 400 -0.16 2.04 -35.57
CA VAL A 400 -1.42 2.61 -35.10
C VAL A 400 -1.41 2.69 -33.58
N ALA A 401 -1.51 3.90 -33.05
CA ALA A 401 -1.57 4.18 -31.63
C ALA A 401 -3.00 4.05 -31.08
N LEU A 402 -3.19 3.25 -30.04
CA LEU A 402 -4.45 3.09 -29.31
C LEU A 402 -4.25 3.52 -27.86
N ASN A 403 -5.00 4.53 -27.41
CA ASN A 403 -5.00 4.92 -26.00
C ASN A 403 -5.67 3.82 -25.17
N VAL A 404 -5.00 3.39 -24.11
CA VAL A 404 -5.49 2.37 -23.18
C VAL A 404 -5.51 2.91 -21.76
N SER A 405 -6.53 2.50 -21.01
CA SER A 405 -6.53 2.61 -19.56
C SER A 405 -5.99 1.31 -18.96
N LYS A 406 -5.29 1.40 -17.83
CA LYS A 406 -4.83 0.28 -17.02
C LYS A 406 -5.94 -0.75 -16.84
N GLY A 407 -5.62 -2.01 -17.09
CA GLY A 407 -6.56 -3.13 -17.06
C GLY A 407 -6.90 -3.68 -18.44
N ARG A 408 -7.97 -4.48 -18.50
CA ARG A 408 -8.32 -5.27 -19.68
C ARG A 408 -8.96 -4.44 -20.79
N SER A 409 -8.34 -4.43 -21.96
CA SER A 409 -8.87 -3.91 -23.21
C SER A 409 -9.27 -5.04 -24.15
N TYR A 410 -10.25 -4.81 -25.02
CA TYR A 410 -10.62 -5.72 -26.10
C TYR A 410 -10.33 -5.09 -27.46
N LEU A 411 -9.79 -5.90 -28.38
CA LEU A 411 -9.48 -5.53 -29.74
C LEU A 411 -10.19 -6.46 -30.70
N GLN A 412 -10.61 -5.92 -31.83
CA GLN A 412 -11.12 -6.68 -32.94
C GLN A 412 -10.43 -6.24 -34.21
N PHE A 413 -9.86 -7.19 -34.94
CA PHE A 413 -9.21 -6.97 -36.22
C PHE A 413 -10.05 -7.56 -37.34
N ARG A 414 -10.16 -6.82 -38.45
CA ARG A 414 -10.91 -7.24 -39.64
C ARG A 414 -10.21 -6.73 -40.89
N LEU A 415 -10.14 -7.54 -41.95
CA LEU A 415 -9.73 -7.03 -43.26
C LEU A 415 -10.68 -5.92 -43.72
N ALA A 416 -10.10 -4.83 -44.24
CA ALA A 416 -10.86 -3.74 -44.85
C ALA A 416 -11.54 -4.21 -46.15
N ASP A 417 -10.87 -5.04 -46.96
CA ASP A 417 -11.50 -5.72 -48.09
C ASP A 417 -12.29 -6.94 -47.62
N ARG A 418 -13.60 -6.76 -47.44
CA ARG A 418 -14.52 -7.82 -47.03
C ARG A 418 -14.83 -8.84 -48.13
N ASN A 419 -14.38 -8.63 -49.37
CA ASN A 419 -14.58 -9.57 -50.49
C ASN A 419 -13.44 -10.58 -50.66
N GLN A 420 -12.37 -10.44 -49.88
CA GLN A 420 -11.22 -11.33 -49.90
C GLN A 420 -11.65 -12.79 -49.63
N LYS A 421 -11.20 -13.73 -50.48
CA LYS A 421 -11.56 -15.16 -50.36
C LYS A 421 -10.39 -16.06 -50.00
N ALA A 422 -9.16 -15.62 -50.25
CA ALA A 422 -7.98 -16.36 -49.86
C ALA A 422 -7.59 -15.95 -48.44
N GLU A 423 -7.05 -16.90 -47.70
CA GLU A 423 -6.46 -16.69 -46.37
C GLU A 423 -5.31 -15.69 -46.46
N ILE A 424 -5.32 -14.68 -45.59
CA ILE A 424 -4.34 -13.60 -45.53
C ILE A 424 -3.58 -13.69 -44.20
N PRO A 425 -2.34 -14.18 -44.19
CA PRO A 425 -1.50 -14.14 -43.00
C PRO A 425 -1.07 -12.71 -42.69
N TYR A 426 -0.87 -12.43 -41.41
CA TYR A 426 -0.30 -11.18 -40.94
C TYR A 426 0.63 -11.43 -39.76
N LYS A 427 1.65 -10.58 -39.62
CA LYS A 427 2.39 -10.45 -38.36
C LYS A 427 1.94 -9.18 -37.67
N LEU A 428 1.76 -9.23 -36.37
CA LEU A 428 1.43 -8.09 -35.54
C LEU A 428 2.54 -7.88 -34.53
N THR A 429 3.17 -6.71 -34.57
CA THR A 429 4.11 -6.26 -33.55
C THR A 429 3.43 -5.25 -32.65
N THR A 430 3.44 -5.51 -31.35
CA THR A 430 2.90 -4.60 -30.33
C THR A 430 4.04 -3.89 -29.59
N SER A 431 3.79 -2.68 -29.11
CA SER A 431 4.63 -1.98 -28.12
C SER A 431 3.75 -1.11 -27.22
N PHE A 432 4.30 -0.65 -26.10
CA PHE A 432 3.57 0.14 -25.12
C PHE A 432 4.37 1.36 -24.68
N ASP A 433 3.77 2.53 -24.82
CA ASP A 433 4.25 3.79 -24.31
C ASP A 433 3.40 4.15 -23.09
N ILE A 434 4.05 4.34 -21.93
CA ILE A 434 3.34 4.74 -20.70
C ILE A 434 2.81 6.17 -20.86
N TYR A 435 1.72 6.48 -20.17
CA TYR A 435 1.19 7.84 -20.10
C TYR A 435 2.25 8.84 -19.58
N ARG A 436 2.19 10.07 -20.11
CA ARG A 436 2.84 11.23 -19.49
C ARG A 436 2.17 11.55 -18.16
N ASP A 437 2.95 11.86 -17.13
CA ASP A 437 2.35 12.27 -15.87
C ASP A 437 1.76 13.70 -15.92
N VAL A 438 1.20 14.12 -14.79
CA VAL A 438 0.45 15.38 -14.66
C VAL A 438 1.34 16.60 -14.44
N PHE A 439 2.64 16.41 -14.21
CA PHE A 439 3.59 17.49 -13.90
C PHE A 439 4.29 18.02 -15.14
N GLU A 440 4.30 17.24 -16.22
CA GLU A 440 4.82 17.59 -17.53
C GLU A 440 4.31 18.96 -18.05
N ASP A 441 5.17 19.87 -18.52
CA ASP A 441 6.51 19.62 -19.09
C ASP A 441 7.72 20.06 -18.23
N ASN A 442 7.83 19.52 -17.01
CA ASN A 442 8.84 19.82 -16.00
C ASN A 442 10.24 19.21 -16.23
N ASP A 443 10.56 18.81 -17.46
CA ASP A 443 11.87 18.28 -17.93
C ASP A 443 13.11 19.17 -17.66
N ARG A 444 12.88 20.42 -17.24
CA ARG A 444 13.94 21.44 -17.09
C ARG A 444 13.72 22.21 -15.80
N GLN A 445 14.81 22.52 -15.10
CA GLN A 445 14.75 23.27 -13.84
C GLN A 445 13.94 24.57 -13.91
N TYR A 446 14.01 25.33 -15.02
CA TYR A 446 13.24 26.57 -15.17
C TYR A 446 11.74 26.35 -15.45
N LYS A 447 11.34 25.11 -15.72
CA LYS A 447 9.95 24.64 -15.83
C LYS A 447 9.52 23.79 -14.63
N ALA A 448 10.32 23.78 -13.56
CA ALA A 448 10.04 22.95 -12.39
C ALA A 448 8.62 23.16 -11.87
N TYR A 449 7.92 22.08 -11.60
CA TYR A 449 6.56 22.13 -11.08
C TYR A 449 6.60 22.61 -9.61
N VAL A 450 5.87 23.67 -9.29
CA VAL A 450 5.87 24.24 -7.94
C VAL A 450 4.97 23.40 -7.03
N LEU A 451 5.60 22.76 -6.04
CA LEU A 451 4.91 21.93 -5.06
C LEU A 451 4.37 22.77 -3.88
N PRO A 452 3.30 22.34 -3.22
CA PRO A 452 2.89 22.90 -1.93
C PRO A 452 3.97 22.72 -0.85
N SER A 453 4.17 23.71 0.05
CA SER A 453 5.10 23.66 1.19
C SER A 453 4.61 22.74 2.33
N ARG A 454 4.45 21.44 2.06
CA ARG A 454 4.02 20.43 3.05
C ARG A 454 4.53 19.04 2.68
N SER A 455 4.52 18.14 3.65
CA SER A 455 4.73 16.71 3.39
C SER A 455 3.70 16.18 2.38
N GLN A 456 4.19 15.43 1.40
CA GLN A 456 3.37 14.90 0.31
C GLN A 456 4.06 13.73 -0.40
N THR A 457 3.27 13.00 -1.18
CA THR A 457 3.74 11.92 -2.05
C THR A 457 3.36 12.24 -3.49
N ILE A 458 4.33 12.09 -4.38
CA ILE A 458 4.24 12.38 -5.81
C ILE A 458 4.50 11.10 -6.57
N LYS A 459 3.78 10.88 -7.66
CA LYS A 459 4.04 9.79 -8.61
C LYS A 459 4.24 10.37 -10.00
N GLY A 460 5.33 9.98 -10.66
CA GLY A 460 5.61 10.39 -12.03
C GLY A 460 6.10 9.23 -12.89
N THR A 461 6.31 9.51 -14.17
CA THR A 461 6.71 8.53 -15.19
C THR A 461 7.88 9.06 -16.01
N PHE A 462 8.74 8.17 -16.50
CA PHE A 462 9.76 8.52 -17.49
C PHE A 462 9.25 8.14 -18.88
N HIS A 463 8.31 8.90 -19.39
CA HIS A 463 7.50 8.55 -20.57
C HIS A 463 8.21 8.83 -21.90
N GLN A 464 9.27 9.65 -21.89
CA GLN A 464 10.01 10.00 -23.09
C GLN A 464 11.54 9.94 -22.91
N MET A 465 12.28 10.15 -24.01
CA MET A 465 13.74 10.18 -23.98
C MET A 465 14.24 11.42 -23.23
N ASN A 466 15.18 11.25 -22.30
CA ASN A 466 15.71 12.30 -21.43
C ASN A 466 14.67 12.99 -20.55
N ASP A 467 13.61 12.27 -20.20
CA ASP A 467 12.61 12.69 -19.23
C ASP A 467 13.24 12.90 -17.85
N GLN A 468 13.09 14.10 -17.29
CA GLN A 468 13.62 14.50 -15.99
C GLN A 468 12.65 15.39 -15.23
N ASP A 469 12.05 14.88 -14.18
CA ASP A 469 11.11 15.67 -13.42
C ASP A 469 11.77 16.65 -12.46
N TRP A 470 11.67 17.94 -12.79
CA TRP A 470 12.02 19.01 -11.88
C TRP A 470 10.83 19.48 -11.05
N PHE A 471 11.04 19.60 -9.75
CA PHE A 471 10.10 20.19 -8.80
C PHE A 471 10.74 21.37 -8.08
N GLU A 472 9.96 22.42 -7.84
CA GLU A 472 10.33 23.50 -6.93
C GLU A 472 9.54 23.30 -5.64
N PHE A 473 10.24 23.01 -4.54
CA PHE A 473 9.66 22.92 -3.22
C PHE A 473 9.96 24.22 -2.44
N PRO A 474 8.94 25.06 -2.19
CA PRO A 474 9.11 26.23 -1.34
C PRO A 474 9.23 25.79 0.11
N VAL A 475 10.32 26.20 0.77
CA VAL A 475 10.48 26.09 2.22
C VAL A 475 10.11 27.45 2.80
N GLU A 476 9.01 27.52 3.55
CA GLU A 476 8.54 28.76 4.17
C GLU A 476 9.18 29.04 5.54
N GLN A 477 9.58 27.99 6.25
CA GLN A 477 10.12 28.04 7.60
C GLN A 477 11.38 27.17 7.68
N SER A 478 12.30 27.45 8.59
CA SER A 478 13.43 26.55 8.78
C SER A 478 12.92 25.20 9.30
N GLY A 479 13.60 24.09 8.96
CA GLY A 479 13.09 22.76 9.30
C GLY A 479 14.02 21.64 8.86
N MET A 480 13.47 20.44 8.70
CA MET A 480 14.14 19.28 8.12
C MET A 480 13.36 18.77 6.91
N LEU A 481 14.07 18.34 5.86
CA LEU A 481 13.48 17.63 4.72
C LEU A 481 14.00 16.21 4.64
N THR A 482 13.10 15.25 4.47
CA THR A 482 13.45 13.87 4.11
C THR A 482 12.79 13.51 2.79
N PHE A 483 13.56 12.88 1.90
CA PHE A 483 13.11 12.40 0.61
C PHE A 483 13.26 10.89 0.55
N HIS A 484 12.20 10.19 0.13
CA HIS A 484 12.24 8.78 -0.25
C HIS A 484 11.80 8.67 -1.71
N LEU A 485 12.65 8.12 -2.57
CA LEU A 485 12.38 7.92 -3.99
C LEU A 485 12.42 6.42 -4.29
N SER A 486 11.26 5.82 -4.54
CA SER A 486 11.11 4.40 -4.86
C SER A 486 10.51 4.19 -6.25
N THR A 487 10.64 2.99 -6.81
CA THR A 487 10.09 2.65 -8.15
C THR A 487 9.29 1.35 -8.08
N ASP A 488 8.37 1.13 -9.02
CA ASP A 488 7.56 -0.09 -9.11
C ASP A 488 8.16 -1.16 -10.04
N THR A 489 9.33 -0.88 -10.61
CA THR A 489 10.04 -1.78 -11.51
C THR A 489 11.56 -1.60 -11.38
N ALA A 490 12.29 -2.72 -11.49
CA ALA A 490 13.75 -2.66 -11.60
C ALA A 490 14.25 -2.12 -12.95
N ARG A 491 13.37 -1.80 -13.90
CA ARG A 491 13.76 -1.12 -15.14
C ARG A 491 14.11 0.36 -14.96
N ILE A 492 13.87 0.90 -13.77
CA ILE A 492 14.22 2.27 -13.38
C ILE A 492 15.35 2.20 -12.36
N ASP A 493 16.40 2.97 -12.61
CA ASP A 493 17.48 3.27 -11.67
C ASP A 493 17.29 4.71 -11.17
N PRO A 494 16.59 4.90 -10.04
CA PRO A 494 16.14 6.22 -9.62
C PRO A 494 17.31 7.10 -9.13
N VAL A 495 17.46 8.29 -9.70
CA VAL A 495 18.45 9.28 -9.27
C VAL A 495 17.73 10.50 -8.68
N LEU A 496 18.07 10.84 -7.44
CA LEU A 496 17.53 12.00 -6.74
C LEU A 496 18.58 13.12 -6.71
N PHE A 497 18.18 14.35 -7.05
CA PHE A 497 18.99 15.54 -6.86
C PHE A 497 18.21 16.61 -6.10
N VAL A 498 18.84 17.26 -5.12
CA VAL A 498 18.24 18.34 -4.33
C VAL A 498 19.21 19.50 -4.20
N GLN A 499 18.72 20.73 -4.44
CA GLN A 499 19.52 21.94 -4.41
C GLN A 499 18.73 23.15 -3.91
N LYS A 500 19.24 23.86 -2.91
CA LYS A 500 18.74 25.20 -2.58
C LYS A 500 19.17 26.20 -3.66
N GLN A 501 18.27 27.09 -4.07
CA GLN A 501 18.54 28.08 -5.12
C GLN A 501 19.82 28.89 -4.81
N GLY A 502 20.75 28.88 -5.77
CA GLY A 502 22.03 29.59 -5.67
C GLY A 502 23.14 28.85 -4.91
N GLU A 503 22.86 27.66 -4.37
CA GLU A 503 23.82 26.84 -3.64
C GLU A 503 24.24 25.60 -4.43
N LYS A 504 25.20 24.82 -3.93
CA LYS A 504 25.59 23.55 -4.55
C LYS A 504 24.54 22.48 -4.23
N GLY A 505 24.13 21.70 -5.23
CA GLY A 505 23.20 20.59 -5.04
C GLY A 505 23.88 19.29 -4.61
N THR A 506 23.04 18.38 -4.11
CA THR A 506 23.40 17.01 -3.70
C THR A 506 22.71 16.02 -4.63
N THR A 507 23.43 15.01 -5.12
CA THR A 507 22.87 13.88 -5.88
C THR A 507 22.97 12.62 -5.03
N VAL A 508 21.89 11.84 -4.98
CA VAL A 508 21.80 10.53 -4.34
C VAL A 508 21.43 9.51 -5.41
N ASP A 509 22.22 8.46 -5.47
CA ASP A 509 22.33 7.43 -6.51
C ASP A 509 23.19 6.29 -5.91
N GLU A 510 22.81 5.87 -4.69
CA GLU A 510 23.54 4.86 -3.91
C GLU A 510 22.90 3.47 -4.08
N GLY A 511 21.63 3.43 -4.44
CA GLY A 511 20.94 2.25 -4.93
C GLY A 511 21.34 1.92 -6.37
N GLY A 512 20.88 0.76 -6.85
CA GLY A 512 20.87 0.47 -8.27
C GLY A 512 19.42 0.25 -8.75
N ASP A 513 19.27 -0.38 -9.91
CA ASP A 513 18.01 -0.81 -10.50
C ASP A 513 16.91 -1.24 -9.49
N GLY A 514 15.85 -0.43 -9.38
CA GLY A 514 14.69 -0.71 -8.52
C GLY A 514 14.89 -0.46 -7.02
N VAL A 515 16.05 0.03 -6.59
CA VAL A 515 16.35 0.29 -5.17
C VAL A 515 15.92 1.70 -4.80
N THR A 516 15.35 1.84 -3.59
CA THR A 516 14.89 3.14 -3.08
C THR A 516 16.07 4.04 -2.70
N GLU A 517 16.05 5.28 -3.16
CA GLU A 517 16.98 6.33 -2.71
C GLU A 517 16.40 7.11 -1.52
N VAL A 518 17.26 7.48 -0.57
CA VAL A 518 16.87 8.26 0.61
C VAL A 518 17.84 9.42 0.84
N LEU A 519 17.31 10.63 0.99
CA LEU A 519 18.09 11.81 1.35
C LEU A 519 17.47 12.52 2.55
N VAL A 520 18.27 12.75 3.59
CA VAL A 520 17.89 13.57 4.75
C VAL A 520 18.68 14.87 4.70
N VAL A 521 17.98 16.00 4.69
CA VAL A 521 18.53 17.35 4.82
C VAL A 521 18.14 17.86 6.22
N PRO A 522 19.02 17.68 7.23
CA PRO A 522 18.67 17.86 8.65
C PRO A 522 18.33 19.32 9.01
N GLU A 523 18.83 20.28 8.22
CA GLU A 523 18.51 21.68 8.38
C GLU A 523 18.28 22.33 7.02
N VAL A 524 17.08 22.87 6.83
CA VAL A 524 16.69 23.71 5.70
C VAL A 524 16.30 25.09 6.19
N PHE A 525 16.47 26.09 5.34
CA PHE A 525 16.15 27.50 5.62
C PHE A 525 15.14 28.02 4.60
N PRO A 526 14.37 29.06 4.92
CA PRO A 526 13.40 29.63 3.99
C PRO A 526 14.01 29.93 2.61
N GLY A 527 13.33 29.51 1.56
CA GLY A 527 13.80 29.64 0.18
C GLY A 527 13.27 28.56 -0.75
N LYS A 528 13.74 28.60 -2.01
CA LYS A 528 13.35 27.64 -3.04
C LYS A 528 14.34 26.48 -3.08
N TYR A 529 13.82 25.26 -3.02
CA TYR A 529 14.59 24.04 -3.22
C TYR A 529 14.16 23.40 -4.53
N TYR A 530 15.12 23.16 -5.42
CA TYR A 530 14.91 22.41 -6.65
C TYR A 530 15.21 20.94 -6.37
N ILE A 531 14.24 20.10 -6.68
CA ILE A 531 14.35 18.64 -6.64
C ILE A 531 14.32 18.19 -8.08
N ARG A 532 15.22 17.30 -8.48
CA ARG A 532 15.15 16.60 -9.75
C ARG A 532 15.08 15.11 -9.49
N VAL A 533 14.09 14.47 -10.09
CA VAL A 533 13.98 13.02 -10.19
C VAL A 533 14.35 12.64 -11.62
N SER A 534 15.20 11.63 -11.79
CA SER A 534 15.64 11.17 -13.11
C SER A 534 15.92 9.67 -13.11
N ASN A 535 15.90 9.04 -14.27
CA ASN A 535 16.28 7.64 -14.45
C ASN A 535 17.70 7.51 -15.01
N VAL A 536 18.58 6.78 -14.32
CA VAL A 536 19.98 6.48 -14.64
C VAL A 536 20.85 7.74 -14.86
N LYS A 537 22.10 7.70 -14.42
CA LYS A 537 22.95 8.90 -14.45
C LYS A 537 23.38 9.37 -15.86
N GLU A 538 23.42 8.47 -16.83
CA GLU A 538 24.10 8.69 -18.12
C GLU A 538 23.17 8.68 -19.37
N TYR A 539 22.10 7.88 -19.41
CA TYR A 539 21.25 7.68 -20.59
C TYR A 539 19.79 7.36 -20.25
N ALA A 540 18.91 8.37 -20.25
CA ALA A 540 17.49 8.20 -19.93
C ALA A 540 16.68 7.83 -21.19
N PHE A 541 16.25 6.58 -21.29
CA PHE A 541 15.25 6.11 -22.26
C PHE A 541 13.84 6.14 -21.62
N PRO A 542 12.77 6.15 -22.43
CA PRO A 542 11.43 5.90 -21.92
C PRO A 542 11.38 4.56 -21.19
N VAL A 543 10.74 4.51 -20.02
CA VAL A 543 10.57 3.30 -19.23
C VAL A 543 9.10 3.09 -18.90
N THR A 544 8.61 1.86 -19.09
CA THR A 544 7.29 1.45 -18.64
C THR A 544 7.33 1.14 -17.13
N GLY A 545 7.15 2.18 -16.31
CA GLY A 545 7.09 2.10 -14.85
C GLY A 545 6.83 3.47 -14.22
N GLU A 546 6.49 3.46 -12.93
CA GLU A 546 6.27 4.66 -12.12
C GLU A 546 7.35 4.80 -11.05
N TYR A 547 7.76 6.03 -10.76
CA TYR A 547 8.45 6.34 -9.51
C TYR A 547 7.48 6.97 -8.50
N THR A 548 7.83 6.90 -7.23
CA THR A 548 7.13 7.56 -6.12
C THR A 548 8.15 8.36 -5.31
N LEU A 549 7.96 9.69 -5.28
CA LEU A 549 8.73 10.62 -4.46
C LEU A 549 7.91 11.02 -3.24
N GLN A 550 8.31 10.57 -2.06
CA GLN A 550 7.76 11.02 -0.78
C GLN A 550 8.67 12.10 -0.19
N ILE A 551 8.07 13.25 0.10
CA ILE A 551 8.72 14.40 0.72
C ILE A 551 8.11 14.55 2.11
N GLU A 552 8.95 14.53 3.13
CA GLU A 552 8.58 14.83 4.51
C GLU A 552 9.20 16.15 4.91
N TYR A 553 8.37 17.12 5.28
CA TYR A 553 8.79 18.45 5.69
C TYR A 553 8.37 18.70 7.13
N ASP A 554 9.37 18.69 8.01
CA ASP A 554 9.26 18.89 9.44
C ASP A 554 9.70 20.32 9.77
N ALA A 555 8.76 21.26 9.71
CA ALA A 555 9.00 22.69 9.89
C ALA A 555 9.13 23.05 11.38
N LYS A 556 10.10 23.92 11.70
CA LYS A 556 10.22 24.54 13.02
C LYS A 556 9.10 25.57 13.19
N GLN A 557 8.37 25.46 14.29
CA GLN A 557 7.36 26.42 14.73
C GLN A 557 8.04 27.71 15.25
N ILE A 558 7.30 28.82 15.23
CA ILE A 558 7.72 30.12 15.73
C ILE A 558 6.88 30.46 16.96
N ASP A 559 7.51 30.91 18.05
CA ASP A 559 6.77 31.42 19.21
C ASP A 559 6.10 32.77 18.89
N PRO A 560 4.75 32.88 18.91
CA PRO A 560 4.04 34.12 18.60
C PRO A 560 4.09 35.18 19.71
N ASN A 561 4.57 34.85 20.91
CA ASN A 561 4.56 35.70 22.10
C ASN A 561 5.89 36.42 22.34
N GLU A 562 6.93 36.11 21.58
CA GLU A 562 8.25 36.72 21.74
C GLU A 562 8.27 38.17 21.21
N PRO A 563 8.96 39.12 21.90
CA PRO A 563 9.77 38.87 23.08
C PRO A 563 8.97 38.90 24.39
N ASN A 564 8.98 37.82 25.17
CA ASN A 564 8.39 37.72 26.52
C ASN A 564 9.35 37.08 27.55
N ASN A 565 10.64 36.97 27.22
CA ASN A 565 11.73 36.45 28.04
C ASN A 565 11.94 37.08 29.43
N ARG A 566 11.28 38.20 29.74
CA ARG A 566 11.46 38.95 30.98
C ARG A 566 10.12 39.40 31.52
N SER A 567 9.99 39.49 32.84
CA SER A 567 8.74 39.86 33.49
C SER A 567 8.17 41.22 33.07
N TYR A 568 9.02 42.20 32.72
CA TYR A 568 8.58 43.50 32.21
C TYR A 568 8.26 43.49 30.70
N GLN A 569 8.50 42.38 30.02
CA GLN A 569 8.12 42.10 28.62
C GLN A 569 6.93 41.14 28.56
N ALA A 570 6.30 40.83 29.70
CA ALA A 570 5.27 39.81 29.77
C ALA A 570 4.10 40.07 28.81
N THR A 571 3.73 39.05 28.04
CA THR A 571 2.60 39.09 27.10
C THR A 571 1.30 39.22 27.88
N THR A 572 0.52 40.26 27.58
CA THR A 572 -0.78 40.47 28.24
C THR A 572 -1.81 39.51 27.67
N ILE A 573 -2.37 38.67 28.53
CA ILE A 573 -3.39 37.69 28.15
C ILE A 573 -4.76 38.09 28.66
N SER A 574 -5.77 37.82 27.84
CA SER A 574 -7.17 37.93 28.22
C SER A 574 -7.61 36.65 28.95
N LEU A 575 -8.46 36.82 29.96
CA LEU A 575 -9.09 35.69 30.63
C LEU A 575 -9.98 34.92 29.64
N ASP A 576 -10.12 33.62 29.87
CA ASP A 576 -10.94 32.69 29.08
C ASP A 576 -10.56 32.63 27.58
N THR A 577 -9.33 33.04 27.24
CA THR A 577 -8.75 32.97 25.89
C THR A 577 -7.57 32.00 25.87
N GLU A 578 -7.46 31.17 24.84
CA GLU A 578 -6.33 30.26 24.64
C GLU A 578 -5.18 30.98 23.92
N TYR A 579 -3.97 30.78 24.43
CA TYR A 579 -2.70 31.27 23.87
C TYR A 579 -1.79 30.07 23.60
N THR A 580 -1.00 30.12 22.52
CA THR A 580 -0.01 29.09 22.21
C THR A 580 1.40 29.65 22.28
N GLY A 581 2.37 28.85 22.70
CA GLY A 581 3.80 29.21 22.66
C GLY A 581 4.66 27.95 22.63
N LEU A 582 5.98 28.12 22.60
CA LEU A 582 6.97 27.05 22.61
C LEU A 582 8.28 27.57 23.22
N ILE A 583 9.10 26.68 23.78
CA ILE A 583 10.38 27.06 24.38
C ILE A 583 11.49 26.65 23.40
N ASP A 584 11.94 27.55 22.51
CA ASP A 584 12.79 27.19 21.36
C ASP A 584 14.28 27.06 21.70
N LYS A 585 14.70 27.60 22.83
CA LYS A 585 16.08 27.59 23.34
C LYS A 585 16.13 27.20 24.81
N VAL A 586 17.30 26.76 25.28
CA VAL A 586 17.50 26.33 26.68
C VAL A 586 17.26 27.47 27.67
N ASP A 587 17.48 28.71 27.25
CA ASP A 587 17.32 29.93 28.04
C ASP A 587 16.03 30.71 27.74
N ASP A 588 15.14 30.16 26.91
CA ASP A 588 13.85 30.76 26.58
C ASP A 588 12.86 30.61 27.77
N ILE A 589 12.20 31.73 28.11
CA ILE A 589 11.34 31.87 29.29
C ILE A 589 10.11 32.69 28.92
N ASP A 590 8.94 32.06 28.87
CA ASP A 590 7.73 32.83 28.61
C ASP A 590 7.17 33.51 29.87
N TRP A 591 7.05 34.83 29.84
CA TRP A 591 6.26 35.59 30.80
C TRP A 591 4.91 36.02 30.23
N PHE A 592 3.85 35.78 30.97
CA PHE A 592 2.50 36.27 30.71
C PHE A 592 1.99 37.12 31.86
N GLN A 593 1.10 38.07 31.59
CA GLN A 593 0.42 38.87 32.61
C GLN A 593 -1.08 38.89 32.41
N PHE A 594 -1.84 38.83 33.49
CA PHE A 594 -3.31 38.95 33.47
C PHE A 594 -3.80 39.80 34.65
N GLN A 595 -5.00 40.37 34.51
CA GLN A 595 -5.60 41.26 35.50
C GLN A 595 -6.94 40.73 36.00
N LEU A 596 -7.15 40.82 37.30
CA LEU A 596 -8.41 40.54 37.98
C LEU A 596 -9.00 41.85 38.52
N ASN A 597 -10.28 42.10 38.24
CA ASN A 597 -10.99 43.30 38.71
C ASN A 597 -11.57 43.12 40.12
N GLU A 598 -11.79 41.88 40.53
CA GLU A 598 -12.37 41.50 41.81
C GLU A 598 -11.72 40.20 42.31
N GLU A 599 -11.94 39.88 43.59
CA GLU A 599 -11.45 38.62 44.15
C GLU A 599 -12.07 37.44 43.40
N SER A 600 -11.21 36.57 42.86
CA SER A 600 -11.62 35.50 41.96
C SER A 600 -10.92 34.18 42.29
N TYR A 601 -11.60 33.09 41.98
CA TYR A 601 -11.00 31.77 41.88
C TYR A 601 -10.44 31.59 40.47
N VAL A 602 -9.12 31.52 40.37
CA VAL A 602 -8.39 31.42 39.11
C VAL A 602 -7.99 29.99 38.85
N HIS A 603 -8.20 29.54 37.63
CA HIS A 603 -7.82 28.22 37.14
C HIS A 603 -6.97 28.41 35.88
N LEU A 604 -5.69 28.11 36.00
CA LEU A 604 -4.73 28.11 34.91
C LEU A 604 -4.51 26.68 34.44
N SER A 605 -4.63 26.47 33.14
CA SER A 605 -4.36 25.20 32.46
C SER A 605 -3.28 25.37 31.39
N LEU A 606 -2.31 24.46 31.38
CA LEU A 606 -1.30 24.33 30.32
C LEU A 606 -1.38 22.92 29.72
N THR A 607 -1.67 22.81 28.43
CA THR A 607 -1.74 21.55 27.67
C THR A 607 -0.77 21.57 26.49
N GLY A 608 -0.71 20.50 25.69
CA GLY A 608 0.18 20.43 24.52
C GLY A 608 1.67 20.27 24.86
N ILE A 609 2.00 19.89 26.10
CA ILE A 609 3.39 19.72 26.55
C ILE A 609 4.00 18.48 25.86
N PRO A 610 5.15 18.61 25.16
CA PRO A 610 5.82 17.45 24.56
C PRO A 610 6.21 16.42 25.62
N ARG A 611 6.02 15.13 25.34
CA ARG A 611 6.24 14.05 26.32
C ARG A 611 7.68 13.94 26.83
N SER A 612 8.64 14.41 26.04
CA SER A 612 10.07 14.44 26.39
C SER A 612 10.46 15.62 27.29
N VAL A 613 9.53 16.55 27.55
CA VAL A 613 9.80 17.81 28.24
C VAL A 613 8.95 17.91 29.50
N ASN A 614 9.58 18.24 30.62
CA ASN A 614 8.88 18.73 31.81
C ASN A 614 8.76 20.26 31.74
N MET A 615 7.54 20.79 31.81
CA MET A 615 7.27 22.23 31.90
C MET A 615 7.11 22.64 33.37
N TYR A 616 7.52 23.86 33.69
CA TYR A 616 7.41 24.47 35.02
C TYR A 616 6.63 25.77 34.91
N ALA A 617 5.61 25.94 35.75
CA ALA A 617 4.79 27.15 35.81
C ALA A 617 4.93 27.81 37.19
N PHE A 618 5.15 29.12 37.21
CA PHE A 618 5.30 29.91 38.43
C PHE A 618 4.38 31.13 38.38
N LEU A 619 3.54 31.31 39.40
CA LEU A 619 2.65 32.44 39.54
C LEU A 619 3.24 33.46 40.52
N TYR A 620 3.20 34.74 40.14
CA TYR A 620 3.69 35.87 40.93
C TYR A 620 2.62 36.95 41.07
N ASP A 621 2.67 37.68 42.19
CA ASP A 621 1.92 38.92 42.35
C ASP A 621 2.57 40.11 41.61
N ARG A 622 1.93 41.28 41.64
CA ARG A 622 2.44 42.52 41.04
C ARG A 622 3.82 42.95 41.55
N SER A 623 4.21 42.54 42.76
CA SER A 623 5.52 42.84 43.35
C SER A 623 6.61 41.80 43.00
N MET A 624 6.30 40.86 42.10
CA MET A 624 7.14 39.71 41.75
C MET A 624 7.40 38.77 42.93
N LYS A 625 6.49 38.73 43.91
CA LYS A 625 6.55 37.74 44.98
C LYS A 625 5.95 36.42 44.48
N PRO A 626 6.65 35.28 44.61
CA PRO A 626 6.12 33.99 44.19
C PRO A 626 4.92 33.61 45.05
N MET A 627 3.86 33.13 44.41
CA MET A 627 2.60 32.72 45.03
C MET A 627 2.41 31.21 44.96
N ALA A 628 2.58 30.64 43.78
CA ALA A 628 2.37 29.23 43.52
C ALA A 628 3.32 28.73 42.42
N SER A 629 3.62 27.44 42.42
CA SER A 629 4.41 26.80 41.37
C SER A 629 4.06 25.34 41.22
N THR A 630 4.09 24.84 39.99
CA THR A 630 3.89 23.42 39.69
C THR A 630 4.65 23.04 38.43
N ASN A 631 4.82 21.74 38.18
CA ASN A 631 5.46 21.23 36.98
C ASN A 631 4.82 19.91 36.54
N SER A 632 4.90 19.63 35.24
CA SER A 632 4.35 18.42 34.63
C SER A 632 4.90 18.22 33.22
N SER A 633 4.99 16.96 32.80
CA SER A 633 5.36 16.56 31.44
C SER A 633 4.16 16.18 30.56
N ARG A 634 2.94 16.52 30.99
CA ARG A 634 1.70 16.20 30.29
C ARG A 634 0.75 17.38 30.25
N GLU A 635 0.32 17.83 31.42
CA GLU A 635 -0.55 18.98 31.61
C GLU A 635 -0.29 19.63 32.97
N ILE A 636 -0.34 20.95 33.03
CA ILE A 636 -0.28 21.71 34.28
C ILE A 636 -1.66 22.25 34.59
N GLU A 637 -2.10 22.05 35.83
CA GLU A 637 -3.28 22.68 36.39
C GLU A 637 -2.91 23.42 37.68
N MET A 638 -3.26 24.70 37.76
CA MET A 638 -3.02 25.54 38.93
C MET A 638 -4.31 26.27 39.30
N LYS A 639 -4.74 26.13 40.56
CA LYS A 639 -6.00 26.69 41.06
C LYS A 639 -5.72 27.54 42.29
N GLU A 640 -5.97 28.83 42.19
CA GLU A 640 -5.58 29.81 43.21
C GLU A 640 -6.72 30.78 43.51
N ARG A 641 -6.87 31.15 44.78
CA ARG A 641 -7.75 32.23 45.21
C ARG A 641 -6.96 33.53 45.20
N LEU A 642 -7.31 34.43 44.29
CA LEU A 642 -6.53 35.63 44.02
C LEU A 642 -7.39 36.89 44.24
N PRO A 643 -6.95 37.85 45.07
CA PRO A 643 -7.57 39.17 45.17
C PRO A 643 -7.55 39.94 43.84
N ALA A 644 -8.32 41.03 43.75
CA ALA A 644 -8.22 41.98 42.65
C ALA A 644 -6.77 42.50 42.51
N GLY A 645 -6.23 42.48 41.30
CA GLY A 645 -4.83 42.82 41.06
C GLY A 645 -4.29 42.33 39.72
N THR A 646 -3.00 42.59 39.50
CA THR A 646 -2.25 42.11 38.33
C THR A 646 -1.34 40.97 38.76
N TYR A 647 -1.31 39.90 37.97
CA TYR A 647 -0.54 38.69 38.22
C TYR A 647 0.32 38.35 37.02
N TYR A 648 1.44 37.69 37.29
CA TYR A 648 2.39 37.26 36.27
C TYR A 648 2.58 35.75 36.34
N LEU A 649 2.53 35.12 35.17
CA LEU A 649 2.84 33.71 35.00
C LEU A 649 4.18 33.61 34.28
N LYS A 650 5.10 32.83 34.84
CA LYS A 650 6.36 32.45 34.19
C LYS A 650 6.31 30.98 33.83
N LEU A 651 6.59 30.64 32.57
CA LEU A 651 6.78 29.29 32.09
C LEU A 651 8.26 29.05 31.73
N THR A 652 8.74 27.84 32.00
CA THR A 652 10.07 27.37 31.58
C THR A 652 10.02 25.88 31.29
N ALA A 653 10.94 25.38 30.44
CA ALA A 653 11.05 23.96 30.13
C ALA A 653 12.37 23.34 30.63
N SER A 654 12.38 22.02 30.79
CA SER A 654 13.60 21.25 31.07
C SER A 654 14.50 21.04 29.84
N ALA A 655 13.93 21.18 28.64
CA ALA A 655 14.64 21.13 27.36
C ALA A 655 13.85 21.93 26.31
N PRO A 656 14.52 22.51 25.29
CA PRO A 656 13.84 23.23 24.23
C PRO A 656 13.03 22.29 23.33
N PHE A 657 11.98 22.82 22.72
CA PHE A 657 11.16 22.16 21.71
C PHE A 657 10.70 23.20 20.68
N ASP A 658 10.97 22.93 19.41
CA ASP A 658 10.74 23.86 18.30
C ASP A 658 9.76 23.30 17.25
N ARG A 659 9.14 22.14 17.50
CA ARG A 659 8.23 21.45 16.57
C ARG A 659 6.80 21.27 17.10
N ASP A 660 6.65 21.45 18.41
CA ASP A 660 5.39 21.37 19.13
C ASP A 660 5.09 22.72 19.79
N VAL A 661 3.83 22.98 20.13
CA VAL A 661 3.41 24.17 20.87
C VAL A 661 2.61 23.77 22.10
N TYR A 662 2.85 24.44 23.23
CA TYR A 662 1.95 24.36 24.38
C TYR A 662 0.73 25.25 24.16
N GLN A 663 -0.34 24.99 24.91
CA GLN A 663 -1.55 25.80 24.98
C GLN A 663 -1.78 26.26 26.41
N LEU A 664 -1.85 27.57 26.62
CA LEU A 664 -2.10 28.25 27.89
C LEU A 664 -3.50 28.85 27.90
N MET A 665 -4.23 28.64 28.99
CA MET A 665 -5.50 29.33 29.25
C MET A 665 -5.61 29.68 30.73
N VAL A 666 -6.06 30.91 31.01
CA VAL A 666 -6.33 31.37 32.37
C VAL A 666 -7.81 31.72 32.48
N ARG A 667 -8.53 30.99 33.33
CA ARG A 667 -9.94 31.24 33.65
C ARG A 667 -10.06 31.86 35.02
N ALA A 668 -10.99 32.77 35.21
CA ALA A 668 -11.27 33.34 36.53
C ALA A 668 -12.78 33.43 36.77
N LYS A 669 -13.21 33.00 37.96
CA LYS A 669 -14.59 33.17 38.42
C LYS A 669 -14.61 34.07 39.65
N PRO A 670 -15.34 35.20 39.64
CA PRO A 670 -15.50 36.04 40.82
C PRO A 670 -16.02 35.25 42.03
N LEU A 671 -15.48 35.55 43.22
CA LEU A 671 -15.92 34.99 44.48
C LEU A 671 -16.91 35.94 45.17
N ILE A 672 -18.15 35.51 45.32
CA ILE A 672 -19.19 36.24 46.05
C ILE A 672 -19.33 35.60 47.43
N GLY A 673 -18.98 36.34 48.49
CA GLY A 673 -18.98 35.83 49.87
C GLY A 673 -18.11 34.59 50.11
N GLY A 674 -17.06 34.43 49.29
CA GLY A 674 -16.17 33.26 49.33
C GLY A 674 -16.59 32.09 48.43
N TYR A 675 -17.66 32.25 47.62
CA TYR A 675 -18.17 31.19 46.74
C TYR A 675 -18.11 31.58 45.26
N ALA A 676 -17.66 30.66 44.41
CA ALA A 676 -17.47 30.84 42.96
C ALA A 676 -18.72 30.55 42.12
N ASP A 677 -19.79 30.04 42.73
CA ASP A 677 -20.94 29.43 42.03
C ASP A 677 -22.30 29.98 42.48
N ILE A 678 -22.33 31.07 43.27
CA ILE A 678 -23.58 31.66 43.75
C ILE A 678 -23.96 32.97 43.08
N GLN A 679 -23.06 33.56 42.29
CA GLN A 679 -23.32 34.84 41.62
C GLN A 679 -24.52 34.70 40.67
N GLY A 680 -25.55 35.54 40.86
CA GLY A 680 -26.78 35.49 40.06
C GLY A 680 -27.76 34.37 40.44
N HIS A 681 -27.43 33.53 41.42
CA HIS A 681 -28.31 32.48 41.90
C HIS A 681 -29.45 33.06 42.77
N TRP A 682 -30.68 32.57 42.66
CA TRP A 682 -31.85 33.11 43.37
C TRP A 682 -31.74 33.02 44.90
N ALA A 683 -30.95 32.07 45.42
CA ALA A 683 -30.68 31.90 46.85
C ALA A 683 -29.41 32.63 47.34
N MET A 684 -28.75 33.42 46.49
CA MET A 684 -27.48 34.09 46.80
C MET A 684 -27.53 34.85 48.12
N ASP A 685 -28.52 35.73 48.31
CA ASP A 685 -28.64 36.54 49.52
C ASP A 685 -28.82 35.68 50.78
N SER A 686 -29.66 34.63 50.71
CA SER A 686 -29.85 33.67 51.80
C SER A 686 -28.56 32.93 52.17
N ILE A 687 -27.77 32.56 51.16
CA ILE A 687 -26.49 31.86 51.33
C ILE A 687 -25.47 32.78 52.01
N LEU A 688 -25.37 34.03 51.54
CA LEU A 688 -24.49 35.04 52.14
C LEU A 688 -24.88 35.36 53.58
N GLU A 689 -26.18 35.52 53.84
CA GLU A 689 -26.70 35.82 55.17
C GLU A 689 -26.39 34.68 56.16
N MET A 690 -26.76 33.45 55.82
CA MET A 690 -26.51 32.30 56.68
C MET A 690 -25.02 31.97 56.81
N GLY A 691 -24.23 32.24 55.77
CA GLY A 691 -22.78 32.11 55.79
C GLY A 691 -22.14 33.10 56.77
N SER A 692 -22.58 34.36 56.77
CA SER A 692 -22.10 35.39 57.71
C SER A 692 -22.41 35.04 59.18
N LYS A 693 -23.53 34.33 59.42
CA LYS A 693 -23.93 33.79 60.72
C LYS A 693 -23.18 32.49 61.10
N GLN A 694 -22.27 32.00 60.25
CA GLN A 694 -21.53 30.73 60.39
C GLN A 694 -22.45 29.49 60.51
N ILE A 695 -23.64 29.57 59.94
CA ILE A 695 -24.64 28.49 59.97
C ILE A 695 -24.38 27.50 58.82
N VAL A 696 -23.98 28.01 57.67
CA VAL A 696 -23.71 27.22 56.45
C VAL A 696 -22.28 27.45 55.98
N ASN A 697 -21.67 26.40 55.45
CA ASN A 697 -20.35 26.44 54.81
C ASN A 697 -20.47 25.81 53.40
N GLY A 698 -19.63 26.27 52.49
CA GLY A 698 -19.38 25.57 51.22
C GLY A 698 -18.31 24.50 51.35
N TYR A 699 -17.79 24.07 50.20
CA TYR A 699 -16.79 23.04 50.06
C TYR A 699 -15.39 23.65 49.88
N ASP A 700 -14.36 22.80 50.00
CA ASP A 700 -12.94 23.21 49.94
C ASP A 700 -12.52 23.77 48.55
N ASP A 701 -13.34 23.59 47.52
CA ASP A 701 -13.16 24.10 46.16
C ASP A 701 -13.79 25.49 45.94
N TYR A 702 -14.15 26.18 47.02
CA TYR A 702 -14.83 27.48 47.01
C TYR A 702 -16.21 27.45 46.34
N THR A 703 -16.89 26.30 46.31
CA THR A 703 -18.28 26.21 45.84
C THR A 703 -19.25 26.04 46.99
N PHE A 704 -20.46 26.57 46.85
CA PHE A 704 -21.57 26.32 47.76
C PHE A 704 -22.46 25.16 47.27
N ARG A 705 -22.51 24.94 45.95
CA ARG A 705 -23.33 23.99 45.21
C ARG A 705 -24.82 24.15 45.48
N PRO A 706 -25.41 25.33 45.18
CA PRO A 706 -26.77 25.66 45.59
C PRO A 706 -27.83 24.68 45.09
N ASP A 707 -27.69 24.16 43.87
CA ASP A 707 -28.66 23.25 43.26
C ASP A 707 -28.42 21.77 43.58
N SER A 708 -27.32 21.44 44.28
CA SER A 708 -27.06 20.06 44.69
C SER A 708 -28.03 19.63 45.80
N PRO A 709 -28.50 18.36 45.78
CA PRO A 709 -29.30 17.81 46.87
C PRO A 709 -28.56 17.91 48.20
N ILE A 710 -29.26 18.32 49.27
CA ILE A 710 -28.69 18.37 50.60
C ILE A 710 -28.78 17.00 51.27
N THR A 711 -27.64 16.48 51.75
CA THR A 711 -27.61 15.21 52.48
C THR A 711 -28.19 15.36 53.88
N ARG A 712 -28.64 14.25 54.45
CA ARG A 712 -29.24 14.22 55.78
C ARG A 712 -28.27 14.62 56.89
N ALA A 713 -26.98 14.29 56.75
CA ALA A 713 -25.92 14.76 57.64
C ALA A 713 -25.67 16.28 57.52
N GLU A 714 -25.63 16.82 56.30
CA GLU A 714 -25.49 18.27 56.07
C GLU A 714 -26.68 19.05 56.64
N ALA A 715 -27.91 18.62 56.33
CA ALA A 715 -29.14 19.22 56.85
C ALA A 715 -29.15 19.26 58.39
N THR A 716 -28.79 18.14 59.01
CA THR A 716 -28.73 18.01 60.47
C THR A 716 -27.67 18.91 61.08
N THR A 717 -26.50 18.98 60.45
CA THR A 717 -25.40 19.84 60.91
C THR A 717 -25.77 21.31 60.84
N ILE A 718 -26.39 21.72 59.74
CA ILE A 718 -26.86 23.10 59.55
C ILE A 718 -27.94 23.44 60.59
N ILE A 719 -28.90 22.55 60.86
CA ILE A 719 -29.92 22.77 61.91
C ILE A 719 -29.29 22.85 63.30
N SER A 720 -28.35 21.97 63.61
CA SER A 720 -27.64 21.97 64.90
C SER A 720 -26.97 23.32 65.18
N ARG A 721 -26.32 23.89 64.15
CA ARG A 721 -25.68 25.21 64.22
C ARG A 721 -26.70 26.34 64.28
N ALA A 722 -27.70 26.33 63.40
CA ALA A 722 -28.77 27.31 63.30
C ALA A 722 -29.50 27.52 64.64
N PHE A 723 -29.88 26.43 65.30
CA PHE A 723 -30.63 26.46 66.56
C PHE A 723 -29.73 26.34 67.80
N LYS A 724 -28.40 26.41 67.63
CA LYS A 724 -27.39 26.36 68.70
C LYS A 724 -27.61 25.21 69.68
N LEU A 725 -27.86 24.01 69.15
CA LEU A 725 -28.09 22.83 69.97
C LEU A 725 -26.82 22.50 70.78
N SER A 726 -26.99 22.27 72.08
CA SER A 726 -25.85 22.09 73.01
C SER A 726 -25.89 20.78 73.78
N LYS A 727 -27.07 20.18 73.96
CA LYS A 727 -27.23 18.88 74.64
C LYS A 727 -27.23 17.75 73.63
N GLN A 728 -26.49 16.68 73.93
CA GLN A 728 -26.41 15.48 73.08
C GLN A 728 -26.67 14.21 73.89
N LYS A 729 -27.16 13.17 73.22
CA LYS A 729 -27.24 11.80 73.75
C LYS A 729 -26.25 10.90 73.06
N SER A 730 -25.90 9.78 73.70
CA SER A 730 -25.23 8.70 72.99
C SER A 730 -26.16 8.16 71.90
N ILE A 731 -25.67 8.10 70.67
CA ILE A 731 -26.35 7.52 69.51
C ILE A 731 -25.59 6.29 69.02
N SER A 732 -26.31 5.29 68.53
CA SER A 732 -25.75 4.01 68.08
C SER A 732 -26.41 3.56 66.78
N TYR A 733 -26.40 4.45 65.78
CA TYR A 733 -26.83 4.11 64.42
C TYR A 733 -25.82 3.17 63.76
N THR A 734 -26.29 2.26 62.93
CA THR A 734 -25.46 1.22 62.29
C THR A 734 -24.45 1.77 61.27
N ASP A 735 -24.69 2.97 60.75
CA ASP A 735 -23.98 3.60 59.63
C ASP A 735 -23.34 4.96 59.97
N VAL A 736 -23.32 5.35 61.25
CA VAL A 736 -22.65 6.58 61.70
C VAL A 736 -21.61 6.23 62.77
N SER A 737 -20.33 6.27 62.39
CA SER A 737 -19.22 6.06 63.33
C SER A 737 -18.99 7.28 64.24
N MET A 738 -18.38 7.07 65.43
CA MET A 738 -17.99 8.17 66.33
C MET A 738 -17.00 9.16 65.70
N ASN A 739 -16.27 8.76 64.65
CA ASN A 739 -15.32 9.60 63.93
C ASN A 739 -15.96 10.32 62.73
N HIS A 740 -17.24 10.09 62.45
CA HIS A 740 -17.95 10.76 61.36
C HIS A 740 -18.01 12.27 61.63
N TRP A 741 -17.74 13.10 60.61
CA TRP A 741 -17.62 14.56 60.75
C TRP A 741 -18.89 15.22 61.34
N ALA A 742 -20.07 14.64 61.07
CA ALA A 742 -21.36 15.12 61.59
C ALA A 742 -21.82 14.45 62.90
N TYR A 743 -21.05 13.52 63.50
CA TYR A 743 -21.51 12.68 64.63
C TYR A 743 -22.07 13.51 65.79
N ALA A 744 -21.33 14.53 66.23
CA ALA A 744 -21.74 15.37 67.35
C ALA A 744 -23.05 16.14 67.07
N ASP A 745 -23.24 16.62 65.84
CA ASP A 745 -24.44 17.38 65.46
C ASP A 745 -25.66 16.47 65.27
N ILE A 746 -25.46 15.25 64.76
CA ILE A 746 -26.49 14.19 64.74
C ILE A 746 -26.91 13.84 66.16
N ALA A 747 -25.95 13.66 67.09
CA ALA A 747 -26.24 13.33 68.49
C ALA A 747 -27.05 14.42 69.21
N LYS A 748 -26.78 15.70 68.92
CA LYS A 748 -27.54 16.85 69.44
C LYS A 748 -28.96 16.94 68.86
N ALA A 749 -29.09 16.76 67.55
CA ALA A 749 -30.38 16.83 66.88
C ALA A 749 -31.30 15.66 67.31
N ALA A 750 -30.74 14.46 67.48
CA ALA A 750 -31.46 13.30 68.01
C ALA A 750 -31.84 13.47 69.49
N GLN A 751 -31.03 14.15 70.30
CA GLN A 751 -31.40 14.50 71.68
C GLN A 751 -32.55 15.52 71.74
N SER A 752 -32.62 16.40 70.74
CA SER A 752 -33.63 17.45 70.66
C SER A 752 -34.94 17.00 69.99
N GLY A 753 -35.04 15.74 69.57
CA GLY A 753 -36.22 15.19 68.89
C GLY A 753 -36.44 15.74 67.48
N ILE A 754 -35.39 16.32 66.88
CA ILE A 754 -35.46 16.92 65.54
C ILE A 754 -35.37 15.84 64.46
N ILE A 755 -34.53 14.84 64.70
CA ILE A 755 -34.31 13.69 63.82
C ILE A 755 -34.58 12.38 64.56
N ASP A 756 -34.98 11.36 63.80
CA ASP A 756 -35.09 9.97 64.23
C ASP A 756 -34.34 9.09 63.24
N GLY A 757 -33.86 7.92 63.70
CA GLY A 757 -33.29 6.90 62.80
C GLY A 757 -34.38 6.17 62.02
N TYR A 758 -33.97 5.44 60.99
CA TYR A 758 -34.86 4.55 60.25
C TYR A 758 -35.16 3.27 61.07
N PRO A 759 -36.23 2.52 60.74
CA PRO A 759 -36.63 1.31 61.46
C PRO A 759 -35.54 0.21 61.54
N ASP A 760 -34.57 0.24 60.62
CA ASP A 760 -33.42 -0.66 60.58
C ASP A 760 -32.23 -0.20 61.45
N ASN A 761 -32.44 0.83 62.28
CA ASN A 761 -31.43 1.45 63.14
C ASN A 761 -30.30 2.18 62.39
N SER A 762 -30.51 2.56 61.13
CA SER A 762 -29.62 3.44 60.37
C SER A 762 -30.00 4.92 60.51
N PHE A 763 -29.07 5.83 60.18
CA PHE A 763 -29.32 7.26 60.04
C PHE A 763 -29.29 7.73 58.57
N ALA A 764 -28.61 7.03 57.69
CA ALA A 764 -28.33 7.34 56.29
C ALA A 764 -27.70 8.73 56.08
N PRO A 765 -26.45 8.97 56.57
CA PRO A 765 -25.85 10.30 56.58
C PRO A 765 -25.70 10.94 55.19
N ASP A 766 -25.36 10.15 54.17
CA ASP A 766 -25.12 10.62 52.80
C ASP A 766 -26.38 10.63 51.93
N GLN A 767 -27.51 10.15 52.45
CA GLN A 767 -28.77 10.13 51.71
C GLN A 767 -29.34 11.55 51.60
N PRO A 768 -29.72 12.03 50.40
CA PRO A 768 -30.42 13.30 50.25
C PRO A 768 -31.77 13.28 50.96
N VAL A 769 -32.13 14.39 51.60
CA VAL A 769 -33.45 14.54 52.22
C VAL A 769 -34.49 15.02 51.20
N SER A 770 -35.72 14.53 51.32
CA SER A 770 -36.85 15.07 50.56
C SER A 770 -37.23 16.48 51.05
N ARG A 771 -37.95 17.24 50.22
CA ARG A 771 -38.50 18.54 50.60
C ARG A 771 -39.41 18.44 51.82
N MET A 772 -40.17 17.36 51.95
CA MET A 772 -40.97 17.12 53.15
C MET A 772 -40.09 16.81 54.37
N GLU A 773 -39.07 15.95 54.24
CA GLU A 773 -38.16 15.62 55.34
C GLU A 773 -37.43 16.86 55.84
N MET A 774 -36.89 17.68 54.93
CA MET A 774 -36.32 19.00 55.23
C MET A 774 -37.28 19.84 56.08
N THR A 775 -38.53 19.98 55.61
CA THR A 775 -39.53 20.81 56.31
C THR A 775 -39.92 20.23 57.66
N ALA A 776 -40.01 18.91 57.78
CA ALA A 776 -40.27 18.26 59.05
C ALA A 776 -39.13 18.46 60.05
N MET A 777 -37.87 18.36 59.60
CA MET A 777 -36.70 18.62 60.44
C MET A 777 -36.70 20.08 60.95
N ILE A 778 -36.95 21.04 60.06
CA ILE A 778 -37.04 22.46 60.43
C ILE A 778 -38.25 22.71 61.36
N ALA A 779 -39.43 22.17 61.05
CA ALA A 779 -40.62 22.29 61.90
C ALA A 779 -40.37 21.78 63.32
N ARG A 780 -39.75 20.60 63.46
CA ARG A 780 -39.41 20.02 64.77
C ARG A 780 -38.40 20.86 65.53
N SER A 781 -37.44 21.47 64.85
CA SER A 781 -36.49 22.39 65.48
C SER A 781 -37.16 23.65 66.05
N MET A 782 -38.34 24.02 65.51
CA MET A 782 -39.20 25.10 66.01
C MET A 782 -40.30 24.61 66.98
N ASN A 783 -40.30 23.33 67.36
CA ASN A 783 -41.35 22.69 68.18
C ASN A 783 -42.76 22.75 67.55
N ILE A 784 -42.83 22.73 66.21
CA ILE A 784 -44.08 22.70 65.44
C ILE A 784 -44.52 21.25 65.25
N SER A 785 -45.72 20.93 65.73
CA SER A 785 -46.27 19.57 65.69
C SER A 785 -47.40 19.35 64.67
N GLY A 786 -47.72 20.35 63.83
CA GLY A 786 -48.72 20.24 62.75
C GLY A 786 -50.18 20.15 63.18
N LYS A 787 -50.58 20.80 64.28
CA LYS A 787 -51.93 20.67 64.88
C LYS A 787 -53.01 21.56 64.24
N LYS A 788 -52.64 22.42 63.29
CA LYS A 788 -53.55 23.38 62.65
C LYS A 788 -54.47 22.68 61.64
N ARG A 789 -55.79 22.83 61.80
CA ARG A 789 -56.81 22.23 60.92
C ARG A 789 -57.15 23.17 59.76
N GLY A 790 -57.40 22.62 58.57
CA GLY A 790 -57.72 23.36 57.34
C GLY A 790 -57.54 22.50 56.08
N ALA A 791 -57.89 23.06 54.91
CA ALA A 791 -57.64 22.42 53.61
C ALA A 791 -56.13 22.27 53.35
N VAL A 792 -55.72 21.27 52.58
CA VAL A 792 -54.31 21.12 52.17
C VAL A 792 -53.92 22.32 51.30
N PRO A 793 -52.81 23.01 51.61
CA PRO A 793 -52.46 24.25 50.93
C PRO A 793 -51.78 24.06 49.57
N PHE A 794 -51.54 22.82 49.13
CA PHE A 794 -50.78 22.48 47.93
C PHE A 794 -51.53 21.44 47.09
N THR A 795 -51.41 21.53 45.77
CA THR A 795 -52.21 20.76 44.80
C THR A 795 -51.78 19.31 44.63
N ASP A 796 -50.57 18.97 45.04
CA ASP A 796 -49.90 17.67 44.86
C ASP A 796 -49.69 16.92 46.18
N VAL A 797 -50.41 17.31 47.24
CA VAL A 797 -50.33 16.68 48.56
C VAL A 797 -51.72 16.21 48.96
N ASP A 798 -51.86 14.91 49.16
CA ASP A 798 -53.12 14.31 49.61
C ASP A 798 -53.38 14.59 51.11
N ASP A 799 -54.66 14.57 51.51
CA ASP A 799 -55.10 14.86 52.88
C ASP A 799 -54.60 13.82 53.91
N ASP A 800 -54.18 12.63 53.46
CA ASP A 800 -53.62 11.53 54.26
C ASP A 800 -52.09 11.45 54.21
N TYR A 801 -51.41 12.34 53.47
CA TYR A 801 -49.95 12.38 53.41
C TYR A 801 -49.34 12.65 54.79
N TRP A 802 -48.32 11.87 55.19
CA TRP A 802 -47.79 11.83 56.57
C TRP A 802 -47.36 13.20 57.11
N GLY A 803 -46.88 14.08 56.24
CA GLY A 803 -46.40 15.42 56.57
C GLY A 803 -47.44 16.53 56.49
N VAL A 804 -48.68 16.24 56.10
CA VAL A 804 -49.70 17.25 55.73
C VAL A 804 -50.01 18.23 56.86
N GLY A 805 -50.02 17.78 58.11
CA GLY A 805 -50.26 18.65 59.28
C GLY A 805 -49.16 19.69 59.46
N ILE A 806 -47.91 19.30 59.23
CA ILE A 806 -46.74 20.20 59.28
C ILE A 806 -46.84 21.22 58.14
N LEU A 807 -47.15 20.77 56.91
CA LEU A 807 -47.32 21.66 55.76
C LEU A 807 -48.43 22.69 55.97
N LYS A 808 -49.59 22.26 56.48
CA LYS A 808 -50.72 23.15 56.84
C LYS A 808 -50.28 24.22 57.82
N GLN A 809 -49.57 23.83 58.88
CA GLN A 809 -49.13 24.75 59.91
C GLN A 809 -48.05 25.72 59.37
N MET A 810 -46.98 25.21 58.79
CA MET A 810 -45.86 26.01 58.30
C MET A 810 -46.24 26.99 57.18
N LYS A 811 -47.19 26.61 56.30
CA LYS A 811 -47.70 27.52 55.26
C LYS A 811 -48.53 28.64 55.88
N ALA A 812 -49.40 28.30 56.83
CA ALA A 812 -50.31 29.27 57.44
C ALA A 812 -49.60 30.28 58.36
N GLU A 813 -48.36 30.00 58.75
CA GLU A 813 -47.50 30.90 59.50
C GLU A 813 -46.45 31.61 58.60
N GLY A 814 -46.47 31.33 57.28
CA GLY A 814 -45.71 32.07 56.27
C GLY A 814 -44.28 31.58 56.03
N TRP A 815 -43.87 30.45 56.63
CA TRP A 815 -42.49 29.96 56.55
C TRP A 815 -42.18 29.11 55.33
N ILE A 816 -43.20 28.49 54.72
CA ILE A 816 -43.04 27.74 53.48
C ILE A 816 -43.94 28.28 52.37
N ASN A 817 -43.47 28.18 51.14
CA ASN A 817 -44.25 28.42 49.93
C ASN A 817 -44.14 27.21 48.99
N GLY A 818 -45.14 27.04 48.14
CA GLY A 818 -45.10 26.08 47.04
C GLY A 818 -44.46 26.70 45.81
N TYR A 819 -44.36 25.92 44.75
CA TYR A 819 -44.00 26.40 43.42
C TYR A 819 -45.14 27.25 42.83
N GLU A 820 -44.86 27.97 41.74
CA GLU A 820 -45.84 28.84 41.07
C GLU A 820 -47.06 28.07 40.54
N ASP A 821 -46.91 26.78 40.24
CA ASP A 821 -47.97 25.86 39.82
C ASP A 821 -48.88 25.40 40.97
N GLY A 822 -48.63 25.87 42.20
CA GLY A 822 -49.39 25.50 43.40
C GLY A 822 -48.96 24.20 44.07
N SER A 823 -47.95 23.52 43.54
CA SER A 823 -47.39 22.27 44.10
C SER A 823 -46.37 22.53 45.21
N TYR A 824 -46.11 21.52 46.04
CA TYR A 824 -45.05 21.52 47.06
C TYR A 824 -43.88 20.59 46.71
N LYS A 825 -44.16 19.53 45.97
CA LYS A 825 -43.27 18.42 45.58
C LYS A 825 -42.63 17.76 46.80
N PRO A 826 -43.43 17.16 47.71
CA PRO A 826 -42.95 16.72 49.01
C PRO A 826 -41.89 15.61 48.95
N ASP A 827 -41.96 14.73 47.95
CA ASP A 827 -41.02 13.61 47.79
C ASP A 827 -39.82 13.92 46.89
N GLN A 828 -39.78 15.12 46.29
CA GLN A 828 -38.60 15.59 45.54
C GLN A 828 -37.46 15.87 46.51
N GLN A 829 -36.22 15.55 46.12
CA GLN A 829 -35.03 15.90 46.90
C GLN A 829 -34.92 17.41 47.07
N ALA A 830 -34.64 17.85 48.30
CA ALA A 830 -34.41 19.26 48.60
C ALA A 830 -33.00 19.68 48.17
N SER A 831 -32.87 20.83 47.52
CA SER A 831 -31.54 21.40 47.23
C SER A 831 -30.97 22.13 48.46
N ARG A 832 -29.65 22.32 48.48
CA ARG A 832 -28.97 23.14 49.49
C ARG A 832 -29.51 24.58 49.50
N ALA A 833 -29.81 25.15 48.34
CA ALA A 833 -30.41 26.48 48.22
C ALA A 833 -31.81 26.57 48.84
N GLU A 834 -32.66 25.56 48.63
CA GLU A 834 -33.99 25.49 49.22
C GLU A 834 -33.93 25.39 50.75
N PHE A 835 -33.03 24.55 51.26
CA PHE A 835 -32.82 24.37 52.69
C PHE A 835 -32.38 25.66 53.37
N VAL A 836 -31.36 26.32 52.81
CA VAL A 836 -30.80 27.56 53.37
C VAL A 836 -31.78 28.72 53.25
N THR A 837 -32.52 28.83 52.16
CA THR A 837 -33.53 29.89 52.01
C THR A 837 -34.71 29.70 52.96
N MET A 838 -35.14 28.46 53.21
CA MET A 838 -36.18 28.18 54.20
C MET A 838 -35.71 28.56 55.61
N LEU A 839 -34.46 28.22 55.96
CA LEU A 839 -33.87 28.61 57.24
C LEU A 839 -33.70 30.12 57.40
N ALA A 840 -33.24 30.83 56.36
CA ALA A 840 -33.09 32.28 56.38
C ALA A 840 -34.41 33.00 56.66
N LYS A 841 -35.52 32.52 56.08
CA LYS A 841 -36.87 33.07 56.35
C LYS A 841 -37.34 32.89 57.80
N ILE A 842 -36.84 31.86 58.49
CA ILE A 842 -37.24 31.52 59.86
C ILE A 842 -36.36 32.26 60.89
N MET A 843 -35.13 32.59 60.51
CA MET A 843 -34.12 33.17 61.39
C MET A 843 -33.64 34.56 60.91
N PRO A 844 -34.50 35.60 60.96
CA PRO A 844 -34.13 36.96 60.57
C PRO A 844 -32.92 37.48 61.38
#